data_AF-A0A8T2UZR8-F1
#
_entry.id   AF-A0A8T2UZR8-F1
#
_cell.length_a   1.000
_cell.length_b   1.000
_cell.length_c   1.000
_cell.angle_alpha   90.00
_cell.angle_beta   90.00
_cell.angle_gamma   90.00
#
_symmetry.space_group_name_H-M   'P 1'
#
loop_
_entity.id
_entity.type
_entity.pdbx_description
1 polymer ?
#
loop_
_entity_poly.entity_id
_entity_poly.type
_entity_poly.pdbx_seq_one_letter_code
_entity_poly.pdbx_strand_id
1 'polypeptide(L)'
;MQRNEALRVAYIDTVEVLRDQKTHKEYYSKLVKADLSGKDQEIYNIKLPGNPLLGEGKPENQNHAIIFTRGEAVQTIDMNQDNYFEEALKIRNLLEEFVVKDHGLRLPTILGVREHVFTGSVSSLAWFMSNQEGSFVTLGQRVLARPLKVRMHYGHPDVFDRVFHITRGGISKASQIINISEDIYAGFNSTLRQGNITHHEYVQVGKGRDVGLNQIAMFEGKVAAGNGEQVLSRDVYRLGQLFDFFRMLSFYVTSVGFYVCTMMTVLTVYAFLYGKAYLALSGIGAQLESRAQITSNAALQSALETQFLFQIGIFTAIPMIMGFILEQGPLKAVVNFVTMQLQLASIFFTFSLGTRTHYFGRTLLHGGAKYRATGRGFVVEHIKFAEIYRLFARSHFVKGLEIVILLLIYMVYGYEDSTVGYILMSFSSWFLAISWLYAPFIFNPSGFEWQKTVEDFGDWTNWLLYKGGVGVKGEESWETWWDEEQSHMQTLRGKFLETLLSLRFLFFQYGVVYRLHAADSSTSLRVYGVSWVVLIAIVLLFKIFTFSQKTSVNFQMFLRLFQGTVFVLLLAALALLIVLTALSFGDIFASLLALIPTGWAILSIAITWKPVVKRLWLWKSIRTIARFYDAAMGMVVFFPIAILSWFPFVSTFQNRLLFNQAFSRGLEISQILSGKPADA
;
A
#
# COMPACT_ATOMS: atom_id res chain seq x y z
N MET A 1 -16.05 33.89 -0.47
CA MET A 1 -17.01 33.98 -1.60
C MET A 1 -17.06 35.37 -2.24
N GLN A 2 -17.07 36.48 -1.49
CA GLN A 2 -17.16 37.85 -2.05
C GLN A 2 -16.14 38.18 -3.16
N ARG A 3 -14.91 37.64 -3.10
CA ARG A 3 -13.88 37.88 -4.14
C ARG A 3 -14.17 37.19 -5.48
N ASN A 4 -15.05 36.18 -5.50
CA ASN A 4 -15.37 35.38 -6.68
C ASN A 4 -16.89 35.37 -6.89
N GLU A 5 -17.41 36.37 -7.62
CA GLU A 5 -18.86 36.55 -7.82
C GLU A 5 -19.55 35.33 -8.43
N ALA A 6 -18.85 34.57 -9.28
CA ALA A 6 -19.37 33.37 -9.93
C ALA A 6 -19.40 32.13 -9.01
N LEU A 7 -18.74 32.17 -7.84
CA LEU A 7 -18.65 31.02 -6.96
C LEU A 7 -20.03 30.67 -6.37
N ARG A 8 -20.38 29.38 -6.46
CA ARG A 8 -21.62 28.81 -5.91
C ARG A 8 -21.25 27.62 -5.03
N VAL A 9 -22.03 27.40 -3.97
CA VAL A 9 -21.88 26.24 -3.09
C VAL A 9 -23.19 25.47 -3.08
N ALA A 10 -23.11 24.18 -3.43
CA ALA A 10 -24.22 23.26 -3.33
C ALA A 10 -24.03 22.39 -2.08
N TYR A 11 -25.10 22.18 -1.30
CA TYR A 11 -25.07 21.29 -0.14
C TYR A 11 -26.44 20.68 0.14
N ILE A 12 -26.46 19.68 1.02
CA ILE A 12 -27.69 19.06 1.53
C ILE A 12 -27.96 19.62 2.92
N ASP A 13 -29.13 20.21 3.09
CA ASP A 13 -29.61 20.77 4.34
C ASP A 13 -30.61 19.82 5.01
N THR A 14 -30.56 19.71 6.34
CA THR A 14 -31.50 18.91 7.14
C THR A 14 -32.25 19.84 8.08
N VAL A 15 -33.54 19.99 7.87
CA VAL A 15 -34.40 20.89 8.63
C VAL A 15 -35.37 20.07 9.48
N GLU A 16 -35.46 20.41 10.76
CA GLU A 16 -36.45 19.82 11.66
C GLU A 16 -37.76 20.61 11.58
N VAL A 17 -38.84 19.96 11.15
CA VAL A 17 -40.15 20.55 10.98
C VAL A 17 -41.13 19.87 11.93
N LEU A 18 -41.86 20.67 12.71
CA LEU A 18 -42.94 20.19 13.58
C LEU A 18 -44.20 19.95 12.74
N ARG A 19 -44.63 18.68 12.66
CA ARG A 19 -45.90 18.26 12.06
C ARG A 19 -46.61 17.34 13.05
N ASP A 20 -47.89 17.61 13.33
CA ASP A 20 -48.71 16.78 14.23
C ASP A 20 -48.08 16.53 15.61
N GLN A 21 -47.49 17.57 16.22
CA GLN A 21 -46.76 17.51 17.50
C GLN A 21 -45.57 16.54 17.52
N LYS A 22 -45.09 16.08 16.36
CA LYS A 22 -43.89 15.26 16.20
C LYS A 22 -42.85 16.00 15.34
N THR A 23 -41.58 15.83 15.71
CA THR A 23 -40.46 16.39 14.95
C THR A 23 -40.16 15.48 13.75
N HIS A 24 -40.33 16.01 12.54
CA HIS A 24 -39.96 15.34 11.30
C HIS A 24 -38.69 15.98 10.73
N LYS A 25 -37.79 15.16 10.18
CA LYS A 25 -36.62 15.66 9.43
C LYS A 25 -36.97 15.75 7.96
N GLU A 26 -36.86 16.95 7.41
CA GLU A 26 -36.96 17.21 5.99
C GLU A 26 -35.58 17.52 5.43
N TYR A 27 -35.32 17.05 4.21
CA TYR A 27 -34.02 17.17 3.57
C TYR A 27 -34.16 18.03 2.32
N TYR A 28 -33.22 18.95 2.11
CA TYR A 28 -33.26 19.91 1.01
C TYR A 28 -31.90 19.92 0.30
N SER A 29 -31.93 19.97 -1.03
CA SER A 29 -30.78 20.24 -1.88
C SER A 29 -30.75 21.73 -2.18
N LYS A 30 -29.73 22.44 -1.68
CA LYS A 30 -29.63 23.89 -1.77
C LYS A 30 -28.44 24.33 -2.60
N LEU A 31 -28.61 25.46 -3.29
CA LEU A 31 -27.53 26.21 -3.95
C LEU A 31 -27.48 27.61 -3.37
N VAL A 32 -26.33 28.03 -2.86
CA VAL A 32 -26.12 29.35 -2.26
C VAL A 32 -24.98 30.12 -2.94
N LYS A 33 -25.00 31.44 -2.79
CA LYS A 33 -23.90 32.36 -3.12
C LYS A 33 -23.75 33.41 -2.02
N ALA A 34 -22.64 34.13 -1.99
CA ALA A 34 -22.56 35.35 -1.19
C ALA A 34 -23.25 36.51 -1.91
N ASP A 35 -24.05 37.28 -1.19
CA ASP A 35 -24.55 38.57 -1.66
C ASP A 35 -23.47 39.67 -1.58
N LEU A 36 -23.80 40.87 -2.05
CA LEU A 36 -22.91 42.04 -2.02
C LEU A 36 -22.49 42.44 -0.60
N SER A 37 -23.30 42.11 0.42
CA SER A 37 -23.02 42.37 1.82
C SER A 37 -22.23 41.25 2.51
N GLY A 38 -21.96 40.15 1.81
CA GLY A 38 -21.27 38.97 2.33
C GLY A 38 -22.15 37.97 3.07
N LYS A 39 -23.47 38.13 3.02
CA LYS A 39 -24.42 37.16 3.59
C LYS A 39 -24.73 36.05 2.60
N ASP A 40 -25.06 34.89 3.12
CA ASP A 40 -25.48 33.75 2.32
C ASP A 40 -26.85 34.02 1.69
N GLN A 41 -26.88 34.01 0.35
CA GLN A 41 -28.08 34.13 -0.45
C GLN A 41 -28.43 32.77 -1.06
N GLU A 42 -29.62 32.27 -0.71
CA GLU A 42 -30.20 31.07 -1.31
C GLU A 42 -30.66 31.35 -2.74
N ILE A 43 -30.25 30.49 -3.69
CA ILE A 43 -30.63 30.58 -5.10
C ILE A 43 -31.68 29.53 -5.43
N TYR A 44 -31.43 28.29 -5.02
CA TYR A 44 -32.34 27.16 -5.22
C TYR A 44 -32.51 26.39 -3.93
N ASN A 45 -33.71 25.84 -3.77
CA ASN A 45 -34.10 25.04 -2.63
C ASN A 45 -35.04 23.93 -3.07
N ILE A 46 -34.50 22.73 -3.23
CA ILE A 46 -35.20 21.58 -3.79
C ILE A 46 -35.43 20.58 -2.67
N LYS A 47 -36.68 20.32 -2.32
CA LYS A 47 -37.03 19.30 -1.33
C LYS A 47 -36.68 17.90 -1.84
N LEU A 48 -35.91 17.15 -1.06
CA LEU A 48 -35.54 15.77 -1.33
C LEU A 48 -36.64 14.81 -0.82
N PRO A 49 -36.79 13.62 -1.43
CA PRO A 49 -37.80 12.65 -1.04
C PRO A 49 -37.54 11.98 0.32
N GLY A 50 -36.33 12.12 0.89
CA GLY A 50 -35.95 11.55 2.17
C GLY A 50 -34.46 11.75 2.46
N ASN A 51 -33.97 11.07 3.51
CA ASN A 51 -32.57 11.11 3.90
C ASN A 51 -31.68 10.49 2.81
N PRO A 52 -30.76 11.23 2.19
CA PRO A 52 -29.88 10.68 1.17
C PRO A 52 -28.90 9.68 1.79
N LEU A 53 -28.69 8.56 1.09
CA LEU A 53 -27.64 7.60 1.43
C LEU A 53 -26.31 8.10 0.87
N LEU A 54 -25.49 8.69 1.74
CA LEU A 54 -24.18 9.22 1.37
C LEU A 54 -23.09 8.14 1.47
N GLY A 55 -22.12 8.20 0.55
CA GLY A 55 -20.95 7.34 0.49
C GLY A 55 -19.62 8.07 0.64
N GLU A 56 -18.69 7.85 -0.28
CA GLU A 56 -17.30 8.36 -0.25
C GLU A 56 -17.17 9.89 -0.45
N GLY A 57 -18.28 10.58 -0.73
CA GLY A 57 -18.41 12.03 -0.72
C GLY A 57 -18.18 12.67 -2.09
N LYS A 58 -17.05 12.40 -2.75
CA LYS A 58 -16.73 12.98 -4.07
C LYS A 58 -17.76 12.65 -5.17
N PRO A 59 -18.13 11.37 -5.43
CA PRO A 59 -19.12 11.06 -6.47
C PRO A 59 -20.51 11.61 -6.13
N GLU A 60 -20.90 11.59 -4.86
CA GLU A 60 -22.16 12.16 -4.39
C GLU A 60 -22.20 13.67 -4.61
N ASN A 61 -21.13 14.39 -4.28
CA ASN A 61 -21.02 15.83 -4.47
C ASN A 61 -21.12 16.22 -5.95
N GLN A 62 -20.42 15.50 -6.83
CA GLN A 62 -20.45 15.77 -8.26
C GLN A 62 -21.84 15.55 -8.86
N ASN A 63 -22.48 14.42 -8.54
CA ASN A 63 -23.82 14.10 -9.04
C ASN A 63 -24.92 14.95 -8.40
N HIS A 64 -24.72 15.40 -7.16
CA HIS A 64 -25.60 16.35 -6.50
C HIS A 64 -25.51 17.73 -7.14
N ALA A 65 -24.30 18.23 -7.39
CA ALA A 65 -24.08 19.57 -7.93
C ALA A 65 -24.50 19.72 -9.40
N ILE A 66 -24.47 18.65 -10.21
CA ILE A 66 -24.70 18.72 -11.66
C ILE A 66 -26.09 19.26 -12.07
N ILE A 67 -27.10 19.14 -11.20
CA ILE A 67 -28.45 19.67 -11.46
C ILE A 67 -28.48 21.21 -11.45
N PHE A 68 -27.53 21.82 -10.73
CA PHE A 68 -27.42 23.27 -10.58
C PHE A 68 -26.57 23.92 -11.68
N THR A 69 -25.81 23.12 -12.44
CA THR A 69 -24.99 23.64 -13.54
C THR A 69 -25.84 24.02 -14.76
N ARG A 70 -25.27 24.83 -15.64
CA ARG A 70 -25.89 25.32 -16.89
C ARG A 70 -24.90 25.09 -18.04
N GLY A 71 -25.42 25.03 -19.27
CA GLY A 71 -24.64 24.74 -20.48
C GLY A 71 -24.64 23.26 -20.88
N GLU A 72 -23.98 22.98 -22.00
CA GLU A 72 -23.87 21.64 -22.61
C GLU A 72 -22.62 20.88 -22.16
N ALA A 73 -21.59 21.60 -21.71
CA ALA A 73 -20.36 21.01 -21.20
C ALA A 73 -20.21 21.24 -19.69
N VAL A 74 -19.60 20.27 -18.99
CA VAL A 74 -19.23 20.40 -17.59
C VAL A 74 -17.80 19.93 -17.39
N GLN A 75 -16.97 20.77 -16.78
CA GLN A 75 -15.63 20.39 -16.36
C GLN A 75 -15.63 20.11 -14.86
N THR A 76 -15.03 19.00 -14.46
CA THR A 76 -14.75 18.73 -13.06
C THR A 76 -13.31 19.15 -12.77
N ILE A 77 -13.08 19.99 -11.76
CA ILE A 77 -11.73 20.33 -11.25
C ILE A 77 -11.61 19.97 -9.76
N ASP A 78 -10.52 19.32 -9.35
CA ASP A 78 -10.23 19.06 -7.93
C ASP A 78 -9.78 20.36 -7.23
N MET A 79 -9.99 20.45 -5.92
CA MET A 79 -9.65 21.68 -5.16
C MET A 79 -8.15 22.06 -5.18
N ASN A 80 -7.26 21.11 -5.51
CA ASN A 80 -5.82 21.31 -5.68
C ASN A 80 -5.40 21.46 -7.15
N GLN A 81 -6.36 21.66 -8.04
CA GLN A 81 -6.12 21.91 -9.46
C GLN A 81 -6.60 23.30 -9.85
N ASP A 82 -5.91 23.90 -10.81
CA ASP A 82 -6.39 25.12 -11.46
C ASP A 82 -5.80 25.25 -12.86
N ASN A 83 -6.49 25.99 -13.73
CA ASN A 83 -5.95 26.33 -15.04
C ASN A 83 -4.92 27.45 -14.89
N TYR A 84 -3.83 27.36 -15.64
CA TYR A 84 -3.02 28.55 -15.92
C TYR A 84 -3.86 29.52 -16.75
N PHE A 85 -3.62 30.82 -16.60
CA PHE A 85 -4.43 31.84 -17.26
C PHE A 85 -4.44 31.66 -18.80
N GLU A 86 -3.28 31.38 -19.38
CA GLU A 86 -3.09 31.10 -20.80
C GLU A 86 -3.80 29.82 -21.27
N GLU A 87 -3.95 28.82 -20.38
CA GLU A 87 -4.64 27.57 -20.67
C GLU A 87 -6.16 27.75 -20.63
N ALA A 88 -6.67 28.57 -19.72
CA ALA A 88 -8.09 28.91 -19.63
C ALA A 88 -8.60 29.58 -20.92
N LEU A 89 -7.78 30.39 -21.60
CA LEU A 89 -8.14 31.02 -22.88
C LEU A 89 -8.34 30.00 -24.02
N LYS A 90 -7.78 28.79 -23.89
CA LYS A 90 -7.90 27.71 -24.88
C LYS A 90 -9.14 26.84 -24.69
N ILE A 91 -9.89 27.00 -23.59
CA ILE A 91 -11.09 26.19 -23.33
C ILE A 91 -12.11 26.30 -24.47
N ARG A 92 -12.23 27.47 -25.11
CA ARG A 92 -13.09 27.63 -26.30
C ARG A 92 -12.73 26.67 -27.44
N ASN A 93 -11.43 26.44 -27.66
CA ASN A 93 -10.92 25.53 -28.68
C ASN A 93 -11.18 24.08 -28.27
N LEU A 94 -11.01 23.78 -26.98
CA LEU A 94 -11.32 22.45 -26.44
C LEU A 94 -12.81 22.11 -26.59
N LEU A 95 -13.72 23.04 -26.30
CA LEU A 95 -15.16 22.80 -26.41
C LEU A 95 -15.61 22.49 -27.85
N GLU A 96 -14.93 23.03 -28.87
CA GLU A 96 -15.20 22.72 -30.27
C GLU A 96 -14.95 21.24 -30.60
N GLU A 97 -14.09 20.55 -29.85
CA GLU A 97 -13.78 19.14 -30.07
C GLU A 97 -15.00 18.23 -29.90
N PHE A 98 -16.04 18.67 -29.17
CA PHE A 98 -17.30 17.93 -29.05
C PHE A 98 -18.09 17.83 -30.37
N VAL A 99 -17.92 18.79 -31.29
CA VAL A 99 -18.67 18.84 -32.55
C VAL A 99 -17.85 18.38 -33.77
N VAL A 100 -16.53 18.30 -33.63
CA VAL A 100 -15.61 17.83 -34.68
C VAL A 100 -15.76 16.32 -34.90
N LYS A 101 -15.91 15.92 -36.17
CA LYS A 101 -16.11 14.51 -36.60
C LYS A 101 -14.81 13.73 -36.81
N ASP A 102 -13.65 14.37 -36.70
CA ASP A 102 -12.35 13.75 -37.00
C ASP A 102 -11.88 12.73 -35.94
N HIS A 103 -12.63 12.62 -34.83
CA HIS A 103 -12.30 11.76 -33.70
C HIS A 103 -12.82 10.32 -33.80
N GLY A 104 -13.48 9.97 -34.91
CA GLY A 104 -13.99 8.64 -35.21
C GLY A 104 -15.47 8.64 -35.61
N LEU A 105 -16.13 7.51 -35.44
CA LEU A 105 -17.53 7.33 -35.88
C LEU A 105 -18.56 8.12 -35.05
N ARG A 106 -18.22 8.44 -33.81
CA ARG A 106 -19.11 9.10 -32.84
C ARG A 106 -18.46 10.37 -32.32
N LEU A 107 -19.29 11.38 -32.08
CA LEU A 107 -18.85 12.60 -31.42
C LEU A 107 -18.30 12.28 -30.02
N PRO A 108 -17.27 13.01 -29.56
CA PRO A 108 -16.77 12.86 -28.21
C PRO A 108 -17.86 13.13 -27.17
N THR A 109 -17.78 12.42 -26.05
CA THR A 109 -18.65 12.62 -24.89
C THR A 109 -17.82 13.01 -23.66
N ILE A 110 -16.52 12.72 -23.69
CA ILE A 110 -15.54 13.14 -22.70
C ILE A 110 -14.28 13.59 -23.45
N LEU A 111 -13.85 14.82 -23.20
CA LEU A 111 -12.62 15.39 -23.72
C LEU A 111 -11.55 15.30 -22.63
N GLY A 112 -10.54 14.49 -22.91
CA GLY A 112 -9.40 14.30 -22.02
C GLY A 112 -8.43 15.45 -22.06
N VAL A 113 -7.96 15.89 -20.90
CA VAL A 113 -6.95 16.95 -20.79
C VAL A 113 -5.76 16.44 -19.98
N ARG A 114 -4.54 16.86 -20.34
CA ARG A 114 -3.33 16.51 -19.57
C ARG A 114 -3.22 17.35 -18.29
N GLU A 115 -2.62 16.78 -17.28
CA GLU A 115 -2.30 17.46 -16.01
C GLU A 115 -0.82 17.85 -15.96
N HIS A 116 -0.53 18.98 -15.34
CA HIS A 116 0.84 19.42 -15.07
C HIS A 116 1.09 19.46 -13.55
N VAL A 117 1.88 18.50 -13.06
CA VAL A 117 2.22 18.39 -11.63
C VAL A 117 3.32 19.38 -11.25
N PHE A 118 2.92 20.56 -10.80
CA PHE A 118 3.84 21.66 -10.49
C PHE A 118 4.63 21.47 -9.17
N THR A 119 4.24 20.52 -8.32
CA THR A 119 4.97 20.19 -7.08
C THR A 119 6.18 19.28 -7.31
N GLY A 120 6.44 18.84 -8.55
CA GLY A 120 7.52 17.90 -8.87
C GLY A 120 8.94 18.38 -8.53
N SER A 121 9.16 19.68 -8.35
CA SER A 121 10.48 20.26 -8.02
C SER A 121 10.79 20.29 -6.52
N VAL A 122 9.82 19.94 -5.65
CA VAL A 122 9.89 20.12 -4.20
C VAL A 122 10.78 19.07 -3.52
N SER A 123 10.62 17.80 -3.89
CA SER A 123 11.37 16.68 -3.31
C SER A 123 11.70 15.62 -4.38
N SER A 124 12.63 14.71 -4.08
CA SER A 124 12.93 13.58 -4.98
C SER A 124 11.72 12.65 -5.17
N LEU A 125 10.93 12.41 -4.12
CA LEU A 125 9.66 11.69 -4.23
C LEU A 125 8.66 12.39 -5.16
N ALA A 126 8.52 13.70 -5.01
CA ALA A 126 7.66 14.51 -5.88
C ALA A 126 8.13 14.45 -7.34
N TRP A 127 9.44 14.47 -7.55
CA TRP A 127 10.06 14.33 -8.87
C TRP A 127 9.75 12.97 -9.49
N PHE A 128 9.86 11.88 -8.73
CA PHE A 128 9.56 10.53 -9.22
C PHE A 128 8.09 10.39 -9.62
N MET A 129 7.18 10.86 -8.77
CA MET A 129 5.75 10.80 -9.02
C MET A 129 5.31 11.71 -10.16
N SER A 130 5.85 12.93 -10.24
CA SER A 130 5.57 13.87 -11.34
C SER A 130 5.99 13.28 -12.68
N ASN A 131 7.15 12.61 -12.77
CA ASN A 131 7.59 11.98 -14.01
C ASN A 131 6.79 10.72 -14.37
N GLN A 132 6.42 9.89 -13.39
CA GLN A 132 5.56 8.74 -13.61
C GLN A 132 4.16 9.17 -14.10
N GLU A 133 3.56 10.16 -13.42
CA GLU A 133 2.25 10.72 -13.77
C GLU A 133 2.30 11.43 -15.12
N GLY A 134 3.34 12.22 -15.37
CA GLY A 134 3.62 12.89 -16.65
C GLY A 134 3.65 11.93 -17.84
N SER A 135 4.32 10.79 -17.72
CA SER A 135 4.34 9.73 -18.75
C SER A 135 2.95 9.14 -18.98
N PHE A 136 2.17 8.92 -17.92
CA PHE A 136 0.81 8.40 -18.03
C PHE A 136 -0.15 9.41 -18.68
N VAL A 137 -0.18 10.66 -18.22
CA VAL A 137 -1.13 11.70 -18.67
C VAL A 137 -0.83 12.27 -20.07
N THR A 138 0.30 11.88 -20.67
CA THR A 138 0.69 12.23 -22.04
C THR A 138 0.74 10.99 -22.93
N LEU A 139 1.91 10.36 -23.08
CA LEU A 139 2.16 9.20 -23.94
C LEU A 139 1.15 8.07 -23.69
N GLY A 140 0.87 7.76 -22.41
CA GLY A 140 -0.11 6.77 -22.03
C GLY A 140 -1.52 7.10 -22.55
N GLN A 141 -2.06 8.25 -22.13
CA GLN A 141 -3.40 8.71 -22.54
C GLN A 141 -3.54 8.85 -24.06
N ARG A 142 -2.49 9.32 -24.75
CA ARG A 142 -2.46 9.43 -26.22
C ARG A 142 -2.73 8.09 -26.87
N VAL A 143 -1.96 7.06 -26.50
CA VAL A 143 -2.08 5.71 -27.07
C VAL A 143 -3.42 5.06 -26.69
N LEU A 144 -3.88 5.27 -25.44
CA LEU A 144 -5.19 4.79 -24.98
C LEU A 144 -6.35 5.41 -25.78
N ALA A 145 -6.26 6.70 -26.13
CA ALA A 145 -7.27 7.39 -26.91
C ALA A 145 -7.20 7.02 -28.40
N ARG A 146 -5.99 6.96 -28.97
CA ARG A 146 -5.74 6.58 -30.37
C ARG A 146 -4.35 5.95 -30.51
N PRO A 147 -4.22 4.74 -31.08
CA PRO A 147 -5.26 3.99 -31.81
C PRO A 147 -6.12 3.06 -30.94
N LEU A 148 -5.79 2.85 -29.66
CA LEU A 148 -6.38 1.74 -28.90
C LEU A 148 -7.86 1.92 -28.56
N LYS A 149 -8.36 3.15 -28.45
CA LYS A 149 -9.77 3.46 -28.16
C LYS A 149 -10.29 2.76 -26.88
N VAL A 150 -9.44 2.74 -25.85
CA VAL A 150 -9.73 2.20 -24.50
C VAL A 150 -9.45 3.21 -23.39
N ARG A 151 -9.24 4.48 -23.74
CA ARG A 151 -9.15 5.58 -22.77
C ARG A 151 -10.45 5.69 -21.98
N MET A 152 -10.32 5.82 -20.66
CA MET A 152 -11.40 6.12 -19.73
C MET A 152 -11.18 7.48 -19.06
N HIS A 153 -12.11 7.88 -18.21
CA HIS A 153 -11.96 9.05 -17.36
C HIS A 153 -11.14 8.68 -16.12
N TYR A 154 -9.90 9.18 -15.98
CA TYR A 154 -9.02 8.80 -14.86
C TYR A 154 -9.06 9.80 -13.70
N GLY A 155 -10.20 10.47 -13.54
CA GLY A 155 -10.37 11.62 -12.69
C GLY A 155 -10.25 12.92 -13.46
N HIS A 156 -10.29 14.00 -12.70
CA HIS A 156 -10.17 15.38 -13.17
C HIS A 156 -8.89 15.59 -14.00
N PRO A 157 -8.87 16.47 -15.03
CA PRO A 157 -9.73 17.63 -15.24
C PRO A 157 -10.52 17.57 -16.56
N ASP A 158 -10.94 16.37 -16.98
CA ASP A 158 -11.67 16.17 -18.22
C ASP A 158 -12.96 17.02 -18.31
N VAL A 159 -13.36 17.34 -19.55
CA VAL A 159 -14.61 18.02 -19.85
C VAL A 159 -15.63 17.01 -20.39
N PHE A 160 -16.84 17.03 -19.87
CA PHE A 160 -17.92 16.11 -20.20
C PHE A 160 -19.00 16.79 -21.03
N ASP A 161 -19.59 16.06 -21.98
CA ASP A 161 -20.93 16.36 -22.50
C ASP A 161 -21.93 16.13 -21.37
N ARG A 162 -22.42 17.23 -20.79
CA ARG A 162 -23.34 17.23 -19.66
C ARG A 162 -24.67 16.58 -20.03
N VAL A 163 -25.19 16.82 -21.24
CA VAL A 163 -26.49 16.31 -21.68
C VAL A 163 -26.44 14.79 -21.82
N PHE A 164 -25.34 14.27 -22.36
CA PHE A 164 -25.10 12.84 -22.44
C PHE A 164 -25.07 12.17 -21.05
N HIS A 165 -24.31 12.74 -20.11
CA HIS A 165 -24.03 12.12 -18.81
C HIS A 165 -25.20 12.25 -17.82
N ILE A 166 -25.88 13.40 -17.75
CA ILE A 166 -27.01 13.60 -16.82
C ILE A 166 -28.16 12.63 -17.09
N THR A 167 -28.33 12.21 -18.34
CA THR A 167 -29.36 11.24 -18.75
C THR A 167 -28.94 9.78 -18.60
N ARG A 168 -27.69 9.51 -18.22
CA ARG A 168 -27.08 8.15 -18.24
C ARG A 168 -26.43 7.72 -16.93
N GLY A 169 -26.75 8.38 -15.83
CA GLY A 169 -26.28 8.00 -14.49
C GLY A 169 -25.21 8.93 -13.91
N GLY A 170 -25.00 10.10 -14.52
CA GLY A 170 -24.12 11.14 -13.99
C GLY A 170 -22.68 11.04 -14.49
N ILE A 171 -21.79 11.74 -13.81
CA ILE A 171 -20.37 11.90 -14.17
C ILE A 171 -19.42 11.15 -13.25
N SER A 172 -19.96 10.42 -12.27
CA SER A 172 -19.21 9.56 -11.36
C SER A 172 -20.11 8.53 -10.70
N LYS A 173 -19.58 7.40 -10.24
CA LYS A 173 -20.40 6.31 -9.68
C LYS A 173 -20.44 6.36 -8.15
N ALA A 174 -21.53 6.89 -7.61
CA ALA A 174 -21.78 7.00 -6.17
C ALA A 174 -22.06 5.63 -5.52
N SER A 175 -21.53 5.41 -4.33
CA SER A 175 -21.71 4.18 -3.55
C SER A 175 -21.11 4.32 -2.14
N GLN A 176 -21.71 3.64 -1.17
CA GLN A 176 -21.33 3.76 0.25
C GLN A 176 -20.04 3.03 0.64
N ILE A 177 -19.71 1.94 -0.06
CA ILE A 177 -18.65 1.01 0.37
C ILE A 177 -17.79 0.54 -0.80
N ILE A 178 -18.37 0.41 -2.00
CA ILE A 178 -17.70 -0.11 -3.19
C ILE A 178 -17.48 1.00 -4.23
N ASN A 179 -16.57 0.80 -5.18
CA ASN A 179 -16.19 1.76 -6.24
C ASN A 179 -15.35 2.94 -5.73
N ILE A 180 -14.29 2.65 -4.98
CA ILE A 180 -13.35 3.67 -4.47
C ILE A 180 -12.71 4.53 -5.58
N SER A 181 -12.55 3.97 -6.78
CA SER A 181 -12.14 4.72 -7.98
C SER A 181 -13.38 5.07 -8.79
N GLU A 182 -14.17 6.00 -8.28
CA GLU A 182 -15.50 6.36 -8.77
C GLU A 182 -15.49 6.97 -10.18
N ASP A 183 -14.44 7.73 -10.50
CA ASP A 183 -14.32 8.53 -11.72
C ASP A 183 -14.25 7.65 -12.97
N ILE A 184 -13.50 6.55 -12.91
CA ILE A 184 -13.30 5.66 -14.07
C ILE A 184 -14.59 5.00 -14.55
N TYR A 185 -15.57 4.85 -13.67
CA TYR A 185 -16.87 4.31 -14.04
C TYR A 185 -17.65 5.25 -14.95
N ALA A 186 -17.36 6.55 -14.95
CA ALA A 186 -17.93 7.48 -15.95
C ALA A 186 -17.40 7.14 -17.35
N GLY A 187 -16.11 6.84 -17.47
CA GLY A 187 -15.51 6.36 -18.72
C GLY A 187 -16.08 5.01 -19.17
N PHE A 188 -16.27 4.07 -18.23
CA PHE A 188 -16.92 2.79 -18.53
C PHE A 188 -18.35 2.97 -19.02
N ASN A 189 -19.14 3.81 -18.34
CA ASN A 189 -20.53 4.09 -18.72
C ASN A 189 -20.58 4.75 -20.10
N SER A 190 -19.79 5.80 -20.34
CA SER A 190 -19.68 6.44 -21.65
C SER A 190 -19.39 5.42 -22.75
N THR A 191 -18.34 4.61 -22.59
CA THR A 191 -17.97 3.56 -23.56
C THR A 191 -19.10 2.54 -23.78
N LEU A 192 -19.71 2.02 -22.70
CA LEU A 192 -20.82 1.05 -22.77
C LEU A 192 -22.08 1.63 -23.45
N ARG A 193 -22.22 2.96 -23.43
CA ARG A 193 -23.31 3.70 -24.09
C ARG A 193 -22.92 4.24 -25.46
N GLN A 194 -21.83 3.72 -26.04
CA GLN A 194 -21.30 4.10 -27.35
C GLN A 194 -20.79 5.54 -27.46
N GLY A 195 -20.46 6.17 -26.33
CA GLY A 195 -19.72 7.43 -26.30
C GLY A 195 -18.29 7.26 -26.78
N ASN A 196 -17.68 8.35 -27.26
CA ASN A 196 -16.27 8.40 -27.65
C ASN A 196 -15.51 9.25 -26.63
N ILE A 197 -14.32 8.79 -26.26
CA ILE A 197 -13.47 9.46 -25.27
C ILE A 197 -12.16 9.82 -25.97
N THR A 198 -11.85 11.12 -26.03
CA THR A 198 -10.67 11.67 -26.72
C THR A 198 -9.65 12.20 -25.71
N HIS A 199 -8.46 12.60 -26.20
CA HIS A 199 -7.41 13.19 -25.39
C HIS A 199 -6.71 14.31 -26.15
N HIS A 200 -6.52 15.46 -25.50
CA HIS A 200 -6.00 16.70 -26.08
C HIS A 200 -4.89 17.25 -25.20
N GLU A 201 -3.71 17.45 -25.79
CA GLU A 201 -2.48 17.85 -25.07
C GLU A 201 -2.10 19.33 -25.26
N TYR A 202 -2.81 20.06 -26.12
CA TYR A 202 -2.56 21.49 -26.32
C TYR A 202 -3.10 22.37 -25.18
N VAL A 203 -3.90 21.79 -24.27
CA VAL A 203 -4.35 22.39 -23.00
C VAL A 203 -3.80 21.56 -21.84
N GLN A 204 -3.48 22.22 -20.72
CA GLN A 204 -3.12 21.53 -19.48
C GLN A 204 -3.68 22.22 -18.24
N VAL A 205 -3.91 21.44 -17.19
CA VAL A 205 -4.36 21.96 -15.89
C VAL A 205 -3.27 21.72 -14.85
N GLY A 206 -2.93 22.75 -14.09
CA GLY A 206 -1.97 22.63 -12.99
C GLY A 206 -2.56 21.78 -11.87
N LYS A 207 -1.77 20.87 -11.30
CA LYS A 207 -2.16 19.99 -10.20
C LYS A 207 -1.11 19.99 -9.09
N GLY A 208 -1.52 20.36 -7.89
CA GLY A 208 -0.69 20.17 -6.70
C GLY A 208 -0.75 18.72 -6.26
N ARG A 209 0.39 18.04 -6.13
CA ARG A 209 0.41 16.62 -5.74
C ARG A 209 1.02 16.39 -4.37
N ASP A 210 0.66 15.26 -3.77
CA ASP A 210 1.29 14.73 -2.58
C ASP A 210 2.77 14.45 -2.82
N VAL A 211 3.57 14.64 -1.77
CA VAL A 211 5.03 14.79 -1.88
C VAL A 211 5.79 14.06 -0.78
N GLY A 212 5.08 13.56 0.24
CA GLY A 212 5.61 12.63 1.26
C GLY A 212 5.27 11.17 0.93
N LEU A 213 6.14 10.24 1.35
CA LEU A 213 5.99 8.81 1.03
C LEU A 213 4.65 8.24 1.50
N ASN A 214 4.22 8.57 2.72
CA ASN A 214 2.97 8.05 3.28
C ASN A 214 1.76 8.47 2.45
N GLN A 215 1.70 9.74 2.06
CA GLN A 215 0.61 10.26 1.24
C GLN A 215 0.57 9.57 -0.12
N ILE A 216 1.74 9.43 -0.75
CA ILE A 216 1.88 8.74 -2.05
C ILE A 216 1.45 7.27 -1.92
N ALA A 217 1.96 6.53 -0.94
CA ALA A 217 1.64 5.12 -0.74
C ALA A 217 0.15 4.91 -0.44
N MET A 218 -0.48 5.80 0.32
CA MET A 218 -1.92 5.73 0.59
C MET A 218 -2.75 6.05 -0.66
N PHE A 219 -2.33 7.03 -1.47
CA PHE A 219 -2.96 7.29 -2.76
C PHE A 219 -2.84 6.09 -3.70
N GLU A 220 -1.65 5.50 -3.85
CA GLU A 220 -1.46 4.31 -4.67
C GLU A 220 -2.24 3.11 -4.14
N GLY A 221 -2.32 2.96 -2.81
CA GLY A 221 -3.17 1.98 -2.16
C GLY A 221 -4.65 2.16 -2.52
N LYS A 222 -5.15 3.40 -2.54
CA LYS A 222 -6.51 3.73 -2.99
C LYS A 222 -6.74 3.28 -4.43
N VAL A 223 -5.83 3.64 -5.36
CA VAL A 223 -5.96 3.30 -6.78
C VAL A 223 -5.86 1.78 -7.00
N ALA A 224 -4.96 1.10 -6.31
CA ALA A 224 -4.80 -0.35 -6.40
C ALA A 224 -6.01 -1.10 -5.85
N ALA A 225 -6.56 -0.66 -4.71
CA ALA A 225 -7.77 -1.23 -4.16
C ALA A 225 -8.97 -1.00 -5.09
N GLY A 226 -9.14 0.23 -5.60
CA GLY A 226 -10.19 0.54 -6.57
C GLY A 226 -10.10 -0.29 -7.85
N ASN A 227 -8.89 -0.60 -8.34
CA ASN A 227 -8.70 -1.54 -9.46
C ASN A 227 -9.10 -2.98 -9.09
N GLY A 228 -8.85 -3.41 -7.85
CA GLY A 228 -9.34 -4.70 -7.34
C GLY A 228 -10.87 -4.79 -7.38
N GLU A 229 -11.57 -3.69 -7.05
CA GLU A 229 -13.03 -3.62 -7.18
C GLU A 229 -13.49 -3.59 -8.65
N GLN A 230 -12.75 -2.91 -9.52
CA GLN A 230 -13.05 -2.89 -10.97
C GLN A 230 -12.99 -4.29 -11.57
N VAL A 231 -12.01 -5.11 -11.20
CA VAL A 231 -11.90 -6.53 -11.63
C VAL A 231 -13.16 -7.32 -11.28
N LEU A 232 -13.76 -7.03 -10.12
CA LEU A 232 -14.97 -7.70 -9.64
C LEU A 232 -16.27 -7.02 -10.14
N SER A 233 -16.16 -5.93 -10.89
CA SER A 233 -17.31 -5.11 -11.29
C SER A 233 -18.06 -5.68 -12.50
N ARG A 234 -19.37 -5.44 -12.53
CA ARG A 234 -20.22 -5.76 -13.70
C ARG A 234 -19.87 -4.91 -14.93
N ASP A 235 -19.31 -3.73 -14.73
CA ASP A 235 -18.97 -2.80 -15.80
C ASP A 235 -17.80 -3.33 -16.63
N VAL A 236 -16.73 -3.81 -15.97
CA VAL A 236 -15.60 -4.47 -16.65
C VAL A 236 -16.05 -5.76 -17.33
N TYR A 237 -16.91 -6.57 -16.69
CA TYR A 237 -17.49 -7.77 -17.33
C TYR A 237 -18.23 -7.42 -18.63
N ARG A 238 -19.07 -6.37 -18.63
CA ARG A 238 -19.80 -5.93 -19.83
C ARG A 238 -18.87 -5.35 -20.90
N LEU A 239 -17.86 -4.57 -20.51
CA LEU A 239 -16.86 -4.05 -21.45
C LEU A 239 -16.13 -5.21 -22.14
N GLY A 240 -15.73 -6.24 -21.39
CA GLY A 240 -15.08 -7.42 -21.95
C GLY A 240 -15.97 -8.20 -22.94
N GLN A 241 -17.29 -8.19 -22.77
CA GLN A 241 -18.22 -8.83 -23.71
C GLN A 241 -18.47 -7.99 -24.98
N LEU A 242 -18.30 -6.67 -24.92
CA LEU A 242 -18.64 -5.75 -26.00
C LEU A 242 -17.43 -5.23 -26.78
N PHE A 243 -16.23 -5.32 -26.20
CA PHE A 243 -15.00 -5.03 -26.92
C PHE A 243 -14.67 -6.12 -27.94
N ASP A 244 -14.15 -5.71 -29.09
CA ASP A 244 -13.44 -6.64 -29.97
C ASP A 244 -12.15 -7.15 -29.31
N PHE A 245 -11.59 -8.21 -29.86
CA PHE A 245 -10.41 -8.88 -29.31
C PHE A 245 -9.24 -7.93 -29.01
N PHE A 246 -8.95 -6.99 -29.92
CA PHE A 246 -7.81 -6.07 -29.76
C PHE A 246 -8.09 -5.03 -28.68
N ARG A 247 -9.30 -4.46 -28.63
CA ARG A 247 -9.69 -3.55 -27.55
C ARG A 247 -9.75 -4.24 -26.20
N MET A 248 -10.22 -5.49 -26.15
CA MET A 248 -10.25 -6.29 -24.94
C MET A 248 -8.83 -6.54 -24.39
N LEU A 249 -7.90 -6.98 -25.25
CA LEU A 249 -6.49 -7.18 -24.86
C LEU A 249 -5.84 -5.86 -24.43
N SER A 250 -6.10 -4.78 -25.19
CA SER A 250 -5.58 -3.44 -24.88
C SER A 250 -6.07 -2.95 -23.52
N PHE A 251 -7.36 -3.09 -23.24
CA PHE A 251 -7.96 -2.73 -21.96
C PHE A 251 -7.41 -3.59 -20.82
N TYR A 252 -7.24 -4.90 -21.05
CA TYR A 252 -6.64 -5.80 -20.07
C TYR A 252 -5.24 -5.33 -19.69
N VAL A 253 -4.33 -5.14 -20.67
CA VAL A 253 -2.94 -4.78 -20.39
C VAL A 253 -2.80 -3.41 -19.71
N THR A 254 -3.68 -2.46 -20.04
CA THR A 254 -3.54 -1.06 -19.59
C THR A 254 -4.33 -0.70 -18.34
N SER A 255 -5.34 -1.49 -17.97
CA SER A 255 -6.17 -1.27 -16.79
C SER A 255 -6.02 -2.44 -15.81
N VAL A 256 -7.00 -3.33 -15.74
CA VAL A 256 -7.08 -4.38 -14.72
C VAL A 256 -5.90 -5.37 -14.74
N GLY A 257 -5.41 -5.73 -15.91
CA GLY A 257 -4.32 -6.69 -16.09
C GLY A 257 -2.97 -6.18 -15.61
N PHE A 258 -2.72 -4.86 -15.62
CA PHE A 258 -1.50 -4.27 -15.06
C PHE A 258 -1.34 -4.62 -13.57
N TYR A 259 -2.42 -4.51 -12.79
CA TYR A 259 -2.43 -4.83 -11.36
C TYR A 259 -2.38 -6.34 -11.11
N VAL A 260 -3.04 -7.14 -11.96
CA VAL A 260 -2.92 -8.61 -11.93
C VAL A 260 -1.47 -9.03 -12.17
N CYS A 261 -0.82 -8.53 -13.22
CA CYS A 261 0.58 -8.83 -13.53
C CYS A 261 1.51 -8.37 -12.39
N THR A 262 1.29 -7.19 -11.83
CA THR A 262 2.04 -6.69 -10.67
C THR A 262 1.95 -7.64 -9.46
N MET A 263 0.74 -8.11 -9.14
CA MET A 263 0.52 -9.10 -8.09
C MET A 263 1.20 -10.44 -8.42
N MET A 264 1.04 -10.94 -9.65
CA MET A 264 1.65 -12.19 -10.09
C MET A 264 3.17 -12.14 -10.01
N THR A 265 3.79 -11.02 -10.38
CA THR A 265 5.23 -10.81 -10.25
C THR A 265 5.70 -11.01 -8.80
N VAL A 266 5.03 -10.42 -7.81
CA VAL A 266 5.36 -10.60 -6.40
C VAL A 266 5.11 -12.05 -5.95
N LEU A 267 4.01 -12.67 -6.38
CA LEU A 267 3.71 -14.07 -6.07
C LEU A 267 4.77 -15.02 -6.64
N THR A 268 5.29 -14.74 -7.84
CA THR A 268 6.38 -15.51 -8.44
C THR A 268 7.66 -15.42 -7.62
N VAL A 269 7.99 -14.24 -7.06
CA VAL A 269 9.14 -14.10 -6.14
C VAL A 269 8.95 -14.97 -4.90
N TYR A 270 7.76 -14.97 -4.28
CA TYR A 270 7.47 -15.85 -3.16
C TYR A 270 7.55 -17.33 -3.56
N ALA A 271 6.92 -17.74 -4.67
CA ALA A 271 6.96 -19.11 -5.15
C ALA A 271 8.40 -19.57 -5.43
N PHE A 272 9.22 -18.70 -6.01
CA PHE A 272 10.63 -18.94 -6.26
C PHE A 272 11.41 -19.13 -4.94
N LEU A 273 11.27 -18.23 -3.98
CA LEU A 273 11.98 -18.30 -2.70
C LEU A 273 11.56 -19.51 -1.87
N TYR A 274 10.26 -19.79 -1.77
CA TYR A 274 9.76 -21.00 -1.11
C TYR A 274 10.20 -22.27 -1.83
N GLY A 275 10.22 -22.27 -3.18
CA GLY A 275 10.73 -23.38 -3.98
C GLY A 275 12.22 -23.64 -3.75
N LYS A 276 13.04 -22.59 -3.71
CA LYS A 276 14.48 -22.67 -3.40
C LYS A 276 14.73 -23.12 -1.97
N ALA A 277 14.00 -22.57 -1.00
CA ALA A 277 14.05 -23.04 0.39
C ALA A 277 13.66 -24.52 0.49
N TYR A 278 12.67 -24.98 -0.28
CA TYR A 278 12.30 -26.39 -0.36
C TYR A 278 13.40 -27.27 -0.93
N LEU A 279 14.01 -26.88 -2.05
CA LEU A 279 15.09 -27.65 -2.67
C LEU A 279 16.33 -27.74 -1.75
N ALA A 280 16.65 -26.65 -1.04
CA ALA A 280 17.71 -26.58 -0.04
C ALA A 280 17.42 -27.53 1.13
N LEU A 281 16.26 -27.38 1.78
CA LEU A 281 15.91 -28.16 2.98
C LEU A 281 15.67 -29.65 2.67
N SER A 282 15.12 -29.99 1.50
CA SER A 282 14.93 -31.39 1.09
C SER A 282 16.21 -32.10 0.64
N GLY A 283 17.26 -31.36 0.27
CA GLY A 283 18.49 -31.93 -0.28
C GLY A 283 18.40 -32.37 -1.73
N ILE A 284 17.21 -32.27 -2.34
CA ILE A 284 17.00 -32.53 -3.76
C ILE A 284 17.78 -31.51 -4.61
N GLY A 285 17.92 -30.26 -4.14
CA GLY A 285 18.70 -29.24 -4.84
C GLY A 285 20.16 -29.65 -5.09
N ALA A 286 20.85 -30.11 -4.05
CA ALA A 286 22.23 -30.60 -4.15
C ALA A 286 22.35 -31.82 -5.08
N GLN A 287 21.37 -32.74 -5.03
CA GLN A 287 21.34 -33.90 -5.93
C GLN A 287 21.11 -33.48 -7.40
N LEU A 288 20.26 -32.48 -7.63
CA LEU A 288 19.98 -31.95 -8.97
C LEU A 288 21.20 -31.23 -9.54
N GLU A 289 21.90 -30.42 -8.75
CA GLU A 289 23.11 -29.74 -9.20
C GLU A 289 24.23 -30.74 -9.50
N SER A 290 24.47 -31.70 -8.59
CA SER A 290 25.44 -32.77 -8.83
C SER A 290 25.13 -33.53 -10.11
N ARG A 291 23.86 -33.90 -10.34
CA ARG A 291 23.43 -34.54 -11.60
C ARG A 291 23.57 -33.61 -12.81
N ALA A 292 23.27 -32.33 -12.69
CA ALA A 292 23.41 -31.37 -13.78
C ALA A 292 24.88 -31.21 -14.21
N GLN A 293 25.79 -31.12 -13.25
CA GLN A 293 27.24 -31.09 -13.46
C GLN A 293 27.74 -32.39 -14.09
N ILE A 294 27.30 -33.55 -13.59
CA ILE A 294 27.66 -34.86 -14.15
C ILE A 294 27.11 -35.05 -15.57
N THR A 295 25.88 -34.61 -15.83
CA THR A 295 25.20 -34.79 -17.13
C THR A 295 25.54 -33.67 -18.13
N SER A 296 26.29 -32.64 -17.72
CA SER A 296 26.59 -31.43 -18.52
C SER A 296 25.34 -30.81 -19.17
N ASN A 297 24.19 -30.85 -18.47
CA ASN A 297 22.92 -30.38 -19.02
C ASN A 297 22.78 -28.86 -18.82
N ALA A 298 23.26 -28.10 -19.80
CA ALA A 298 23.23 -26.63 -19.79
C ALA A 298 21.82 -26.06 -19.63
N ALA A 299 20.78 -26.74 -20.13
CA ALA A 299 19.40 -26.27 -19.99
C ALA A 299 18.88 -26.42 -18.55
N LEU A 300 19.23 -27.52 -17.87
CA LEU A 300 18.88 -27.72 -16.46
C LEU A 300 19.65 -26.76 -15.55
N GLN A 301 20.94 -26.57 -15.82
CA GLN A 301 21.77 -25.61 -15.09
C GLN A 301 21.24 -24.18 -15.27
N SER A 302 20.96 -23.78 -16.51
CA SER A 302 20.35 -22.48 -16.81
C SER A 302 18.98 -22.34 -16.14
N ALA A 303 18.10 -23.36 -16.13
CA ALA A 303 16.81 -23.28 -15.46
C ALA A 303 16.91 -23.13 -13.92
N LEU A 304 17.96 -23.71 -13.31
CA LEU A 304 18.24 -23.59 -11.87
C LEU A 304 18.88 -22.24 -11.50
N GLU A 305 19.66 -21.67 -12.41
CA GLU A 305 20.35 -20.37 -12.30
C GLU A 305 19.50 -19.19 -12.81
N THR A 306 18.44 -19.44 -13.60
CA THR A 306 17.59 -18.39 -14.17
C THR A 306 16.79 -17.74 -13.07
N GLN A 307 17.34 -16.64 -12.57
CA GLN A 307 16.61 -15.68 -11.77
C GLN A 307 15.89 -14.73 -12.71
N PHE A 308 14.69 -14.30 -12.30
CA PHE A 308 13.93 -13.20 -12.90
C PHE A 308 14.62 -11.83 -12.65
N LEU A 309 15.92 -11.73 -12.99
CA LEU A 309 16.89 -10.79 -12.43
C LEU A 309 16.77 -9.33 -12.91
N PHE A 310 15.95 -9.03 -13.90
CA PHE A 310 15.92 -7.67 -14.49
C PHE A 310 14.53 -7.07 -14.70
N GLN A 311 13.45 -7.79 -14.35
CA GLN A 311 12.14 -7.48 -14.93
C GLN A 311 11.31 -6.41 -14.20
N ILE A 312 11.48 -6.23 -12.89
CA ILE A 312 10.44 -5.53 -12.12
C ILE A 312 10.59 -4.01 -12.12
N GLY A 313 11.81 -3.47 -11.97
CA GLY A 313 12.02 -2.02 -11.88
C GLY A 313 12.42 -1.34 -13.20
N ILE A 314 13.25 -2.00 -14.02
CA ILE A 314 13.79 -1.42 -15.24
C ILE A 314 12.75 -1.43 -16.37
N PHE A 315 11.97 -2.51 -16.54
CA PHE A 315 10.93 -2.53 -17.57
C PHE A 315 9.76 -1.61 -17.25
N THR A 316 9.42 -1.41 -15.96
CA THR A 316 8.42 -0.40 -15.57
C THR A 316 8.91 1.02 -15.80
N ALA A 317 10.23 1.25 -15.85
CA ALA A 317 10.82 2.55 -16.15
C ALA A 317 10.88 2.86 -17.65
N ILE A 318 10.68 1.88 -18.55
CA ILE A 318 10.75 2.08 -20.01
C ILE A 318 9.82 3.20 -20.48
N PRO A 319 8.51 3.24 -20.13
CA PRO A 319 7.62 4.31 -20.60
C PRO A 319 8.08 5.70 -20.14
N MET A 320 8.65 5.79 -18.93
CA MET A 320 9.19 7.03 -18.39
C MET A 320 10.46 7.47 -19.12
N ILE A 321 11.39 6.54 -19.39
CA ILE A 321 12.62 6.80 -20.17
C ILE A 321 12.25 7.24 -21.59
N MET A 322 11.30 6.57 -22.23
CA MET A 322 10.79 6.95 -23.55
C MET A 322 10.15 8.34 -23.52
N GLY A 323 9.39 8.65 -22.47
CA GLY A 323 8.86 9.99 -22.23
C GLY A 323 9.96 11.05 -22.17
N PHE A 324 11.04 10.81 -21.42
CA PHE A 324 12.17 11.73 -21.37
C PHE A 324 12.87 11.90 -22.73
N ILE A 325 13.04 10.83 -23.48
CA ILE A 325 13.66 10.89 -24.81
C ILE A 325 12.84 11.78 -25.74
N LEU A 326 11.50 11.61 -25.72
CA LEU A 326 10.59 12.37 -26.58
C LEU A 326 10.47 13.84 -26.17
N GLU A 327 10.37 14.13 -24.87
CA GLU A 327 10.12 15.49 -24.36
C GLU A 327 11.40 16.34 -24.23
N GLN A 328 12.52 15.72 -23.85
CA GLN A 328 13.74 16.45 -23.46
C GLN A 328 14.97 16.07 -24.31
N GLY A 329 14.85 15.07 -25.16
CA GLY A 329 15.94 14.51 -25.95
C GLY A 329 16.76 13.45 -25.21
N PRO A 330 17.55 12.64 -25.94
CA PRO A 330 18.19 11.45 -25.41
C PRO A 330 19.25 11.72 -24.33
N LEU A 331 20.06 12.77 -24.48
CA LEU A 331 21.12 13.09 -23.52
C LEU A 331 20.52 13.46 -22.15
N LYS A 332 19.52 14.34 -22.14
CA LYS A 332 18.82 14.73 -20.91
C LYS A 332 18.09 13.55 -20.29
N ALA A 333 17.52 12.66 -21.10
CA ALA A 333 16.90 11.44 -20.61
C ALA A 333 17.87 10.55 -19.81
N VAL A 334 19.09 10.34 -20.32
CA VAL A 334 20.12 9.56 -19.61
C VAL A 334 20.54 10.25 -18.32
N VAL A 335 20.80 11.56 -18.37
CA VAL A 335 21.19 12.33 -17.17
C VAL A 335 20.10 12.26 -16.10
N ASN A 336 18.85 12.55 -16.46
CA ASN A 336 17.71 12.49 -15.54
C ASN A 336 17.52 11.08 -14.96
N PHE A 337 17.64 10.04 -15.78
CA PHE A 337 17.53 8.66 -15.33
C PHE A 337 18.63 8.34 -14.30
N VAL A 338 19.88 8.68 -14.58
CA VAL A 338 21.01 8.48 -13.64
C VAL A 338 20.79 9.26 -12.35
N THR A 339 20.37 10.53 -12.44
CA THR A 339 20.04 11.35 -11.27
C THR A 339 18.94 10.71 -10.42
N MET A 340 17.87 10.20 -11.04
CA MET A 340 16.81 9.48 -10.32
C MET A 340 17.32 8.23 -9.61
N GLN A 341 18.22 7.46 -10.23
CA GLN A 341 18.82 6.29 -9.58
C GLN A 341 19.69 6.68 -8.38
N LEU A 342 20.49 7.74 -8.50
CA LEU A 342 21.28 8.28 -7.38
C LEU A 342 20.41 8.78 -6.22
N GLN A 343 19.18 9.24 -6.53
CA GLN A 343 18.17 9.61 -5.55
C GLN A 343 17.32 8.42 -5.05
N LEU A 344 17.75 7.18 -5.31
CA LEU A 344 17.11 5.94 -4.85
C LEU A 344 15.71 5.67 -5.43
N ALA A 345 15.45 6.11 -6.66
CA ALA A 345 14.18 5.83 -7.35
C ALA A 345 13.83 4.33 -7.40
N SER A 346 14.83 3.45 -7.56
CA SER A 346 14.60 2.00 -7.57
C SER A 346 14.07 1.47 -6.23
N ILE A 347 14.51 2.03 -5.09
CA ILE A 347 13.98 1.68 -3.76
C ILE A 347 12.53 2.13 -3.66
N PHE A 348 12.24 3.36 -4.08
CA PHE A 348 10.88 3.92 -4.07
C PHE A 348 9.91 3.10 -4.94
N PHE A 349 10.23 2.81 -6.20
CA PHE A 349 9.33 2.05 -7.07
C PHE A 349 9.15 0.60 -6.64
N THR A 350 10.18 0.00 -6.02
CA THR A 350 10.09 -1.35 -5.43
C THR A 350 9.18 -1.37 -4.20
N PHE A 351 9.21 -0.31 -3.39
CA PHE A 351 8.26 -0.10 -2.29
C PHE A 351 6.82 0.11 -2.81
N SER A 352 6.64 0.97 -3.81
CA SER A 352 5.36 1.20 -4.49
C SER A 352 4.73 -0.10 -5.04
N LEU A 353 5.54 -0.99 -5.62
CA LEU A 353 5.09 -2.32 -6.06
C LEU A 353 4.46 -3.13 -4.91
N GLY A 354 5.07 -3.10 -3.72
CA GLY A 354 4.55 -3.78 -2.53
C GLY A 354 3.20 -3.21 -2.08
N THR A 355 3.07 -1.89 -2.12
CA THR A 355 1.83 -1.16 -1.85
C THR A 355 0.72 -1.60 -2.81
N ARG A 356 0.96 -1.51 -4.14
CA ARG A 356 -0.03 -1.88 -5.16
C ARG A 356 -0.49 -3.33 -5.00
N THR A 357 0.46 -4.26 -4.86
CA THR A 357 0.16 -5.69 -4.68
C THR A 357 -0.63 -5.97 -3.40
N HIS A 358 -0.27 -5.34 -2.27
CA HIS A 358 -0.98 -5.56 -1.01
C HIS A 358 -2.44 -5.13 -1.08
N TYR A 359 -2.71 -3.88 -1.51
CA TYR A 359 -4.06 -3.33 -1.52
C TYR A 359 -4.94 -3.94 -2.63
N PHE A 360 -4.35 -4.24 -3.79
CA PHE A 360 -5.04 -4.98 -4.86
C PHE A 360 -5.43 -6.40 -4.40
N GLY A 361 -4.46 -7.16 -3.89
CA GLY A 361 -4.68 -8.54 -3.43
C GLY A 361 -5.67 -8.64 -2.26
N ARG A 362 -5.58 -7.72 -1.28
CA ARG A 362 -6.52 -7.63 -0.16
C ARG A 362 -7.95 -7.44 -0.64
N THR A 363 -8.15 -6.54 -1.61
CA THR A 363 -9.47 -6.27 -2.18
C THR A 363 -10.02 -7.47 -2.94
N LEU A 364 -9.17 -8.18 -3.69
CA LEU A 364 -9.58 -9.39 -4.41
C LEU A 364 -9.97 -10.54 -3.45
N LEU A 365 -9.26 -10.70 -2.34
CA LEU A 365 -9.50 -11.78 -1.37
C LEU A 365 -10.72 -11.53 -0.47
N HIS A 366 -10.89 -10.29 0.00
CA HIS A 366 -11.86 -9.97 1.06
C HIS A 366 -12.99 -9.05 0.61
N GLY A 367 -12.81 -8.31 -0.49
CA GLY A 367 -13.71 -7.23 -0.90
C GLY A 367 -13.70 -6.05 0.09
N GLY A 368 -14.50 -5.02 -0.22
CA GLY A 368 -14.73 -3.88 0.67
C GLY A 368 -13.47 -3.07 0.92
N ALA A 369 -12.93 -2.48 -0.14
CA ALA A 369 -11.87 -1.50 0.05
C ALA A 369 -12.42 -0.37 0.92
N LYS A 370 -11.68 0.03 1.95
CA LYS A 370 -12.07 1.17 2.79
C LYS A 370 -11.13 2.32 2.49
N TYR A 371 -11.69 3.47 2.12
CA TYR A 371 -10.89 4.67 2.01
C TYR A 371 -10.32 5.03 3.38
N ARG A 372 -9.00 5.18 3.44
CA ARG A 372 -8.30 5.78 4.57
C ARG A 372 -7.96 7.20 4.15
N ALA A 373 -8.63 8.16 4.78
CA ALA A 373 -8.38 9.58 4.52
C ALA A 373 -6.89 9.89 4.71
N THR A 374 -6.28 10.52 3.72
CA THR A 374 -4.91 11.00 3.79
C THR A 374 -4.88 12.33 4.52
N GLY A 375 -4.07 12.44 5.57
CA GLY A 375 -3.70 13.75 6.10
C GLY A 375 -2.90 14.51 5.04
N ARG A 376 -3.30 15.75 4.74
CA ARG A 376 -2.51 16.67 3.91
C ARG A 376 -1.51 17.43 4.81
N GLY A 377 -0.48 16.72 5.26
CA GLY A 377 0.68 17.30 5.96
C GLY A 377 1.66 17.98 5.00
N PHE A 378 2.55 18.81 5.55
CA PHE A 378 3.58 19.49 4.78
C PHE A 378 4.77 18.55 4.53
N VAL A 379 5.43 18.66 3.37
CA VAL A 379 6.46 17.72 2.87
C VAL A 379 7.64 17.52 3.82
N VAL A 380 7.93 18.56 4.60
CA VAL A 380 9.11 18.65 5.45
C VAL A 380 8.82 18.12 6.86
N GLU A 381 7.58 17.72 7.14
CA GLU A 381 7.21 17.20 8.45
C GLU A 381 7.72 15.77 8.64
N HIS A 382 8.47 15.57 9.73
CA HIS A 382 8.93 14.27 10.17
C HIS A 382 7.76 13.40 10.63
N ILE A 383 7.75 12.14 10.18
CA ILE A 383 6.71 11.18 10.54
C ILE A 383 7.24 10.23 11.63
N LYS A 384 6.47 10.11 12.71
CA LYS A 384 6.83 9.28 13.87
C LYS A 384 6.86 7.78 13.54
N PHE A 385 7.73 7.02 14.22
CA PHE A 385 7.80 5.56 14.11
C PHE A 385 6.46 4.85 14.37
N ALA A 386 5.64 5.33 15.32
CA ALA A 386 4.32 4.78 15.60
C ALA A 386 3.38 4.85 14.38
N GLU A 387 3.43 5.93 13.62
CA GLU A 387 2.62 6.10 12.41
C GLU A 387 3.14 5.24 11.25
N ILE A 388 4.45 5.28 10.99
CA ILE A 388 5.12 4.45 9.97
C ILE A 388 4.78 2.97 10.19
N TYR A 389 4.91 2.51 11.44
CA TYR A 389 4.62 1.13 11.80
C TYR A 389 3.15 0.76 11.53
N ARG A 390 2.20 1.60 11.95
CA ARG A 390 0.76 1.36 11.74
C ARG A 390 0.38 1.27 10.25
N LEU A 391 1.03 2.07 9.40
CA LEU A 391 0.75 2.09 7.97
C LEU A 391 1.38 0.90 7.23
N PHE A 392 2.59 0.50 7.60
CA PHE A 392 3.39 -0.44 6.80
C PHE A 392 3.62 -1.82 7.42
N ALA A 393 3.24 -2.06 8.68
CA ALA A 393 3.44 -3.35 9.35
C ALA A 393 2.93 -4.55 8.53
N ARG A 394 1.68 -4.51 8.06
CA ARG A 394 1.06 -5.63 7.31
C ARG A 394 1.34 -5.59 5.82
N SER A 395 1.50 -4.39 5.24
CA SER A 395 1.68 -4.22 3.81
C SER A 395 3.12 -4.52 3.37
N HIS A 396 4.11 -4.16 4.19
CA HIS A 396 5.54 -4.27 3.85
C HIS A 396 6.35 -5.02 4.92
N PHE A 397 6.29 -4.66 6.20
CA PHE A 397 7.26 -5.19 7.19
C PHE A 397 7.17 -6.70 7.41
N VAL A 398 5.96 -7.23 7.66
CA VAL A 398 5.76 -8.68 7.79
C VAL A 398 6.23 -9.41 6.54
N LYS A 399 5.89 -8.87 5.37
CA LYS A 399 6.23 -9.47 4.06
C LYS A 399 7.74 -9.42 3.76
N GLY A 400 8.38 -8.32 4.09
CA GLY A 400 9.83 -8.11 3.94
C GLY A 400 10.60 -9.02 4.88
N LEU A 401 10.19 -9.14 6.15
CA LEU A 401 10.81 -10.07 7.10
C LEU A 401 10.60 -11.53 6.70
N GLU A 402 9.44 -11.90 6.15
CA GLU A 402 9.22 -13.23 5.57
C GLU A 402 10.25 -13.54 4.46
N ILE A 403 10.52 -12.59 3.57
CA ILE A 403 11.55 -12.72 2.52
C ILE A 403 12.94 -12.83 3.15
N VAL A 404 13.27 -11.99 4.15
CA VAL A 404 14.56 -12.07 4.86
C VAL A 404 14.77 -13.45 5.47
N ILE A 405 13.76 -14.03 6.13
CA ILE A 405 13.87 -15.37 6.72
C ILE A 405 14.11 -16.43 5.64
N LEU A 406 13.40 -16.37 4.51
CA LEU A 406 13.62 -17.28 3.38
C LEU A 406 15.04 -17.18 2.83
N LEU A 407 15.57 -15.95 2.71
CA LEU A 407 16.93 -15.70 2.24
C LEU A 407 17.98 -16.19 3.24
N LEU A 408 17.77 -15.99 4.54
CA LEU A 408 18.66 -16.53 5.58
C LEU A 408 18.68 -18.06 5.56
N ILE A 409 17.53 -18.71 5.37
CA ILE A 409 17.46 -20.17 5.23
C ILE A 409 18.19 -20.62 3.97
N TYR A 410 18.02 -19.92 2.85
CA TYR A 410 18.76 -20.23 1.62
C TYR A 410 20.26 -20.00 1.78
N MET A 411 20.68 -18.99 2.56
CA MET A 411 22.10 -18.74 2.86
C MET A 411 22.71 -19.87 3.69
N VAL A 412 21.98 -20.38 4.69
CA VAL A 412 22.49 -21.39 5.63
C VAL A 412 22.41 -22.81 5.08
N TYR A 413 21.35 -23.14 4.35
CA TYR A 413 21.07 -24.49 3.86
C TYR A 413 21.16 -24.63 2.33
N GLY A 414 21.51 -23.55 1.64
CA GLY A 414 21.72 -23.54 0.20
C GLY A 414 22.80 -24.53 -0.22
N TYR A 415 22.69 -24.98 -1.46
CA TYR A 415 23.57 -25.99 -2.03
C TYR A 415 24.62 -25.38 -2.99
N GLU A 416 24.65 -24.05 -3.12
CA GLU A 416 25.60 -23.36 -3.99
C GLU A 416 26.99 -23.29 -3.35
N ASP A 417 28.00 -23.84 -4.03
CA ASP A 417 29.39 -23.88 -3.54
C ASP A 417 30.09 -22.51 -3.54
N SER A 418 29.52 -21.49 -4.20
CA SER A 418 30.15 -20.16 -4.32
C SER A 418 29.30 -19.05 -3.70
N THR A 419 29.93 -18.23 -2.86
CA THR A 419 29.32 -17.01 -2.30
C THR A 419 28.84 -16.05 -3.39
N VAL A 420 29.54 -16.02 -4.53
CA VAL A 420 29.19 -15.19 -5.69
C VAL A 420 27.89 -15.67 -6.33
N GLY A 421 27.70 -16.98 -6.47
CA GLY A 421 26.45 -17.57 -6.94
C GLY A 421 25.28 -17.11 -6.08
N TYR A 422 25.40 -17.27 -4.75
CA TYR A 422 24.32 -16.92 -3.83
C TYR A 422 23.97 -15.43 -3.92
N ILE A 423 25.00 -14.57 -3.97
CA ILE A 423 24.81 -13.12 -4.08
C ILE A 423 24.07 -12.79 -5.37
N LEU A 424 24.51 -13.33 -6.51
CA LEU A 424 23.84 -13.08 -7.79
C LEU A 424 22.39 -13.55 -7.72
N MET A 425 22.15 -14.79 -7.26
CA MET A 425 20.84 -15.45 -7.15
C MET A 425 19.86 -14.76 -6.18
N SER A 426 20.37 -14.08 -5.16
CA SER A 426 19.55 -13.50 -4.08
C SER A 426 19.48 -11.97 -4.10
N PHE A 427 20.32 -11.29 -4.88
CA PHE A 427 20.45 -9.83 -4.89
C PHE A 427 19.10 -9.12 -5.09
N SER A 428 18.30 -9.54 -6.07
CA SER A 428 16.99 -8.91 -6.33
C SER A 428 15.99 -9.09 -5.18
N SER A 429 16.05 -10.22 -4.49
CA SER A 429 15.17 -10.52 -3.34
C SER A 429 15.61 -9.76 -2.09
N TRP A 430 16.92 -9.62 -1.88
CA TRP A 430 17.47 -8.73 -0.84
C TRP A 430 17.11 -7.28 -1.12
N PHE A 431 17.25 -6.82 -2.36
CA PHE A 431 16.88 -5.47 -2.76
C PHE A 431 15.38 -5.19 -2.51
N LEU A 432 14.52 -6.15 -2.86
CA LEU A 432 13.08 -6.10 -2.57
C LEU A 432 12.80 -6.00 -1.06
N ALA A 433 13.41 -6.88 -0.26
CA ALA A 433 13.22 -6.92 1.19
C ALA A 433 13.69 -5.62 1.86
N ILE A 434 14.90 -5.15 1.52
CA ILE A 434 15.48 -3.91 2.07
C ILE A 434 14.60 -2.71 1.67
N SER A 435 14.13 -2.66 0.42
CA SER A 435 13.25 -1.58 -0.02
C SER A 435 11.94 -1.55 0.76
N TRP A 436 11.33 -2.71 1.02
CA TRP A 436 10.09 -2.81 1.80
C TRP A 436 10.27 -2.47 3.28
N LEU A 437 11.41 -2.82 3.88
CA LEU A 437 11.67 -2.57 5.28
C LEU A 437 12.09 -1.11 5.54
N TYR A 438 12.90 -0.52 4.67
CA TYR A 438 13.61 0.72 4.99
C TYR A 438 13.22 1.96 4.17
N ALA A 439 12.50 1.82 3.05
CA ALA A 439 12.04 3.00 2.29
C ALA A 439 11.26 4.01 3.15
N PRO A 440 10.38 3.61 4.10
CA PRO A 440 9.69 4.55 4.96
C PRO A 440 10.59 5.43 5.82
N PHE A 441 11.79 4.95 6.19
CA PHE A 441 12.74 5.72 6.99
C PHE A 441 13.69 6.52 6.10
N ILE A 442 14.13 5.93 4.98
CA ILE A 442 14.99 6.60 3.98
C ILE A 442 14.32 7.85 3.43
N PHE A 443 13.02 7.79 3.17
CA PHE A 443 12.25 8.93 2.64
C PHE A 443 11.49 9.73 3.71
N ASN A 444 11.82 9.55 4.99
CA ASN A 444 11.29 10.37 6.08
C ASN A 444 12.25 11.53 6.38
N PRO A 445 11.81 12.80 6.31
CA PRO A 445 12.62 13.94 6.75
C PRO A 445 13.12 13.73 8.18
N SER A 446 14.38 14.04 8.49
CA SER A 446 15.00 13.76 9.81
C SER A 446 14.92 12.29 10.28
N GLY A 447 14.74 11.34 9.37
CA GLY A 447 14.56 9.92 9.70
C GLY A 447 15.78 9.24 10.33
N PHE A 448 16.97 9.82 10.17
CA PHE A 448 18.22 9.35 10.78
C PHE A 448 18.82 10.34 11.79
N GLU A 449 18.00 11.19 12.38
CA GLU A 449 18.44 12.07 13.46
C GLU A 449 18.35 11.34 14.80
N TRP A 450 19.43 11.32 15.59
CA TRP A 450 19.49 10.56 16.83
C TRP A 450 18.42 10.98 17.84
N GLN A 451 18.25 12.29 18.06
CA GLN A 451 17.27 12.80 19.02
C GLN A 451 15.85 12.38 18.64
N LYS A 452 15.48 12.56 17.36
CA LYS A 452 14.18 12.13 16.83
C LYS A 452 13.97 10.63 16.94
N THR A 453 15.00 9.83 16.63
CA THR A 453 14.93 8.37 16.74
C THR A 453 14.63 7.91 18.16
N VAL A 454 15.22 8.56 19.18
CA VAL A 454 14.96 8.24 20.59
C VAL A 454 13.54 8.65 21.00
N GLU A 455 13.11 9.86 20.62
CA GLU A 455 11.74 10.35 20.86
C GLU A 455 10.68 9.43 20.25
N ASP A 456 10.86 9.08 18.98
CA ASP A 456 9.97 8.22 18.21
C ASP A 456 9.91 6.79 18.75
N PHE A 457 11.06 6.25 19.18
CA PHE A 457 11.10 4.94 19.79
C PHE A 457 10.33 4.92 21.12
N GLY A 458 10.43 6.00 21.91
CA GLY A 458 9.63 6.21 23.11
C GLY A 458 8.14 6.28 22.81
N ASP A 459 7.74 7.08 21.82
CA ASP A 459 6.34 7.22 21.35
C ASP A 459 5.76 5.88 20.88
N TRP A 460 6.49 5.14 20.04
CA TRP A 460 6.09 3.82 19.58
C TRP A 460 5.96 2.80 20.73
N THR A 461 6.90 2.82 21.69
CA THR A 461 6.85 1.94 22.86
C THR A 461 5.62 2.25 23.72
N ASN A 462 5.32 3.54 23.92
CA ASN A 462 4.14 3.97 24.65
C ASN A 462 2.86 3.51 23.93
N TRP A 463 2.74 3.73 22.62
CA TRP A 463 1.62 3.27 21.81
C TRP A 463 1.42 1.75 21.86
N LEU A 464 2.52 0.98 21.79
CA LEU A 464 2.52 -0.49 21.85
C LEU A 464 2.01 -1.04 23.20
N LEU A 465 2.40 -0.37 24.29
CA LEU A 465 2.06 -0.77 25.66
C LEU A 465 0.73 -0.18 26.14
N TYR A 466 0.23 0.87 25.49
CA TYR A 466 -1.02 1.52 25.86
C TYR A 466 -2.22 0.58 25.65
N LYS A 467 -2.89 0.25 26.76
CA LYS A 467 -4.10 -0.57 26.75
C LYS A 467 -5.27 0.29 26.31
N GLY A 468 -5.95 -0.12 25.24
CA GLY A 468 -7.10 0.59 24.71
C GLY A 468 -8.29 0.64 25.68
N GLY A 469 -9.31 1.40 25.28
CA GLY A 469 -10.58 1.58 25.99
C GLY A 469 -11.71 1.86 24.99
N VAL A 470 -12.95 1.94 25.48
CA VAL A 470 -14.10 2.27 24.61
C VAL A 470 -13.91 3.68 24.06
N GLY A 471 -13.87 3.82 22.74
CA GLY A 471 -13.71 5.11 22.05
C GLY A 471 -12.26 5.54 21.77
N VAL A 472 -11.25 4.78 22.22
CA VAL A 472 -9.82 5.05 21.91
C VAL A 472 -9.53 4.70 20.46
N LYS A 473 -8.92 5.62 19.71
CA LYS A 473 -8.58 5.43 18.29
C LYS A 473 -7.33 4.54 18.13
N GLY A 474 -7.19 3.90 16.96
CA GLY A 474 -5.98 3.13 16.62
C GLY A 474 -4.67 3.95 16.63
N GLU A 475 -4.76 5.27 16.51
CA GLU A 475 -3.63 6.20 16.66
C GLU A 475 -3.01 6.18 18.06
N GLU A 476 -3.82 5.95 19.08
CA GLU A 476 -3.40 6.07 20.49
C GLU A 476 -3.11 4.69 21.12
N SER A 477 -3.69 3.62 20.59
CA SER A 477 -3.52 2.26 21.13
C SER A 477 -3.23 1.23 20.06
N TRP A 478 -2.17 0.43 20.29
CA TRP A 478 -1.90 -0.77 19.51
C TRP A 478 -3.07 -1.76 19.52
N GLU A 479 -3.80 -1.87 20.64
CA GLU A 479 -4.90 -2.84 20.74
C GLU A 479 -6.07 -2.49 19.80
N THR A 480 -6.48 -1.20 19.78
CA THR A 480 -7.51 -0.74 18.85
C THR A 480 -7.03 -0.87 17.41
N TRP A 481 -5.80 -0.43 17.10
CA TRP A 481 -5.23 -0.55 15.75
C TRP A 481 -5.18 -2.01 15.28
N TRP A 482 -4.75 -2.93 16.14
CA TRP A 482 -4.66 -4.36 15.81
C TRP A 482 -6.03 -4.96 15.50
N ASP A 483 -7.08 -4.57 16.24
CA ASP A 483 -8.45 -4.99 15.98
C ASP A 483 -9.04 -4.33 14.71
N GLU A 484 -8.74 -3.05 14.45
CA GLU A 484 -9.15 -2.32 13.24
C GLU A 484 -8.52 -2.88 11.97
N GLU A 485 -7.21 -3.19 11.99
CA GLU A 485 -6.47 -3.70 10.84
C GLU A 485 -7.04 -5.04 10.35
N GLN A 486 -7.56 -5.86 11.28
CA GLN A 486 -8.11 -7.19 11.01
C GLN A 486 -9.59 -7.19 10.64
N SER A 487 -10.28 -6.06 10.72
CA SER A 487 -11.74 -5.95 10.57
C SER A 487 -12.27 -6.40 9.20
N HIS A 488 -11.41 -6.46 8.19
CA HIS A 488 -11.74 -6.86 6.81
C HIS A 488 -11.97 -8.37 6.64
N MET A 489 -11.47 -9.22 7.55
CA MET A 489 -11.58 -10.69 7.47
C MET A 489 -12.97 -11.20 7.90
N GLN A 490 -14.00 -10.89 7.12
CA GLN A 490 -15.39 -11.24 7.47
C GLN A 490 -15.91 -12.46 6.70
N THR A 491 -15.59 -12.55 5.41
CA THR A 491 -16.17 -13.55 4.50
C THR A 491 -15.60 -14.95 4.73
N LEU A 492 -16.42 -15.99 4.50
CA LEU A 492 -15.99 -17.38 4.64
C LEU A 492 -14.90 -17.75 3.61
N ARG A 493 -15.05 -17.29 2.37
CA ARG A 493 -14.05 -17.48 1.30
C ARG A 493 -12.71 -16.84 1.68
N GLY A 494 -12.73 -15.58 2.15
CA GLY A 494 -11.53 -14.89 2.60
C GLY A 494 -10.85 -15.64 3.74
N LYS A 495 -11.61 -16.10 4.74
CA LYS A 495 -11.07 -16.89 5.86
C LYS A 495 -10.43 -18.21 5.42
N PHE A 496 -11.05 -18.93 4.50
CA PHE A 496 -10.49 -20.17 3.97
C PHE A 496 -9.19 -19.92 3.22
N LEU A 497 -9.16 -18.92 2.33
CA LEU A 497 -7.96 -18.57 1.56
C LEU A 497 -6.83 -18.07 2.46
N GLU A 498 -7.11 -17.24 3.47
CA GLU A 498 -6.09 -16.81 4.45
C GLU A 498 -5.54 -17.99 5.26
N THR A 499 -6.40 -18.95 5.63
CA THR A 499 -5.95 -20.16 6.31
C THR A 499 -5.01 -20.94 5.39
N LEU A 500 -5.38 -21.17 4.14
CA LEU A 500 -4.56 -21.87 3.15
C LEU A 500 -3.21 -21.17 2.92
N LEU A 501 -3.22 -19.85 2.75
CA LEU A 501 -2.01 -19.05 2.60
C LEU A 501 -1.13 -19.12 3.86
N SER A 502 -1.72 -19.17 5.06
CA SER A 502 -0.99 -19.24 6.33
C SER A 502 -0.31 -20.60 6.55
N LEU A 503 -0.82 -21.69 5.94
CA LEU A 503 -0.20 -23.02 6.05
C LEU A 503 1.23 -23.05 5.49
N ARG A 504 1.58 -22.14 4.56
CA ARG A 504 2.95 -22.02 4.03
C ARG A 504 3.98 -21.80 5.13
N PHE A 505 3.60 -21.17 6.24
CA PHE A 505 4.52 -20.92 7.34
C PHE A 505 4.88 -22.20 8.12
N LEU A 506 4.05 -23.23 8.07
CA LEU A 506 4.36 -24.52 8.69
C LEU A 506 5.46 -25.28 7.92
N PHE A 507 5.70 -24.89 6.66
CA PHE A 507 6.79 -25.42 5.85
C PHE A 507 8.16 -25.17 6.50
N PHE A 508 8.37 -24.00 7.10
CA PHE A 508 9.62 -23.67 7.78
C PHE A 508 9.91 -24.65 8.92
N GLN A 509 8.90 -24.94 9.75
CA GLN A 509 9.04 -25.88 10.85
C GLN A 509 9.38 -27.27 10.34
N TYR A 510 8.65 -27.74 9.33
CA TYR A 510 8.86 -29.05 8.75
C TYR A 510 10.27 -29.16 8.16
N GLY A 511 10.66 -28.24 7.28
CA GLY A 511 11.92 -28.34 6.55
C GLY A 511 13.17 -28.12 7.42
N VAL A 512 13.14 -27.18 8.37
CA VAL A 512 14.31 -26.87 9.20
C VAL A 512 14.53 -27.94 10.28
N VAL A 513 13.46 -28.49 10.88
CA VAL A 513 13.56 -29.51 11.93
C VAL A 513 14.24 -30.80 11.43
N TYR A 514 13.99 -31.21 10.18
CA TYR A 514 14.63 -32.41 9.61
C TYR A 514 16.10 -32.21 9.21
N ARG A 515 16.61 -30.97 9.24
CA ARG A 515 18.02 -30.64 8.95
C ARG A 515 18.83 -30.30 10.20
N LEU A 516 18.22 -30.35 11.39
CA LEU A 516 18.95 -30.19 12.65
C LEU A 516 19.93 -31.35 12.82
N HIS A 517 21.15 -31.07 13.28
CA HIS A 517 22.15 -32.12 13.54
C HIS A 517 21.67 -33.07 14.64
N ALA A 518 20.91 -32.56 15.60
CA ALA A 518 20.24 -33.33 16.64
C ALA A 518 19.22 -34.37 16.10
N ALA A 519 18.78 -34.27 14.84
CA ALA A 519 17.87 -35.24 14.21
C ALA A 519 18.62 -36.46 13.62
N ASP A 520 19.95 -36.44 13.57
CA ASP A 520 20.84 -37.52 13.10
C ASP A 520 20.33 -38.24 11.84
N SER A 521 19.98 -37.46 10.80
CA SER A 521 19.40 -37.91 9.52
C SER A 521 18.05 -38.64 9.59
N SER A 522 17.43 -38.75 10.77
CA SER A 522 16.13 -39.40 10.94
C SER A 522 14.98 -38.52 10.45
N THR A 523 14.30 -38.94 9.38
CA THR A 523 13.12 -38.26 8.82
C THR A 523 11.82 -38.67 9.49
N SER A 524 11.87 -39.19 10.72
CA SER A 524 10.67 -39.72 11.38
C SER A 524 9.74 -38.60 11.83
N LEU A 525 8.43 -38.82 11.67
CA LEU A 525 7.36 -37.94 12.17
C LEU A 525 7.47 -37.66 13.68
N ARG A 526 8.24 -38.47 14.44
CA ARG A 526 8.47 -38.26 15.87
C ARG A 526 9.30 -36.99 16.13
N VAL A 527 10.31 -36.71 15.31
CA VAL A 527 11.18 -35.52 15.47
C VAL A 527 10.36 -34.25 15.23
N TYR A 528 9.50 -34.27 14.20
CA TYR A 528 8.54 -33.21 13.96
C TYR A 528 7.55 -33.05 15.14
N GLY A 529 7.00 -34.14 15.67
CA GLY A 529 6.13 -34.11 16.85
C GLY A 529 6.79 -33.53 18.10
N VAL A 530 8.07 -33.86 18.36
CA VAL A 530 8.84 -33.29 19.47
C VAL A 530 9.02 -31.77 19.30
N SER A 531 9.24 -31.28 18.07
CA SER A 531 9.34 -29.83 17.83
C SER A 531 8.06 -29.06 18.20
N TRP A 532 6.88 -29.67 18.00
CA TRP A 532 5.60 -29.09 18.42
C TRP A 532 5.44 -29.09 19.94
N VAL A 533 5.93 -30.13 20.63
CA VAL A 533 5.95 -30.15 22.11
C VAL A 533 6.84 -29.03 22.65
N VAL A 534 8.01 -28.80 22.04
CA VAL A 534 8.90 -27.67 22.40
C VAL A 534 8.20 -26.32 22.17
N LEU A 535 7.54 -26.13 21.03
CA LEU A 535 6.77 -24.91 20.77
C LEU A 535 5.67 -24.69 21.80
N ILE A 536 4.91 -25.73 22.15
CA ILE A 536 3.87 -25.66 23.19
C ILE A 536 4.49 -25.30 24.55
N ALA A 537 5.63 -25.89 24.90
CA ALA A 537 6.35 -25.58 26.13
C ALA A 537 6.79 -24.10 26.18
N ILE A 538 7.31 -23.55 25.07
CA ILE A 538 7.69 -22.13 24.95
C ILE A 538 6.46 -21.22 25.09
N VAL A 539 5.34 -21.57 24.46
CA VAL A 539 4.09 -20.79 24.58
C VAL A 539 3.53 -20.84 26.02
N LEU A 540 3.59 -22.00 26.68
CA LEU A 540 3.18 -22.16 28.07
C LEU A 540 4.09 -21.37 29.03
N LEU A 541 5.41 -21.41 28.81
CA LEU A 541 6.38 -20.56 29.49
C LEU A 541 6.00 -19.10 29.39
N PHE A 542 5.85 -18.61 28.15
CA PHE A 542 5.49 -17.22 27.90
C PHE A 542 4.18 -16.84 28.58
N LYS A 543 3.17 -17.73 28.57
CA LYS A 543 1.89 -17.52 29.25
C LYS A 543 2.03 -17.41 30.78
N ILE A 544 2.86 -18.25 31.40
CA ILE A 544 3.10 -18.25 32.85
C ILE A 544 3.77 -16.94 33.27
N PHE A 545 4.70 -16.43 32.46
CA PHE A 545 5.42 -15.18 32.74
C PHE A 545 4.64 -13.91 32.42
N THR A 546 3.73 -13.95 31.44
CA THR A 546 2.89 -12.79 31.08
C THR A 546 1.59 -12.70 31.86
N PHE A 547 1.29 -13.68 32.73
CA PHE A 547 0.13 -13.63 33.62
C PHE A 547 0.24 -12.44 34.58
N SER A 548 -0.64 -11.46 34.42
CA SER A 548 -0.58 -10.17 35.09
C SER A 548 -0.87 -10.26 36.60
N GLN A 549 0.02 -9.66 37.40
CA GLN A 549 -0.02 -9.53 38.87
C GLN A 549 -1.17 -8.66 39.43
N LYS A 550 -2.08 -8.14 38.59
CA LYS A 550 -3.17 -7.25 39.04
C LYS A 550 -4.41 -7.95 39.59
N THR A 551 -4.62 -9.23 39.27
CA THR A 551 -5.85 -9.96 39.68
C THR A 551 -5.75 -10.58 41.07
N SER A 552 -4.55 -10.60 41.68
CA SER A 552 -4.35 -11.19 43.00
C SER A 552 -3.22 -10.50 43.75
N VAL A 553 -3.56 -9.39 44.41
CA VAL A 553 -2.63 -8.62 45.27
C VAL A 553 -2.14 -9.50 46.44
N ASN A 554 -2.93 -10.48 46.87
CA ASN A 554 -2.63 -11.35 48.01
C ASN A 554 -1.72 -12.55 47.67
N PHE A 555 -1.49 -12.88 46.39
CA PHE A 555 -0.68 -14.04 45.98
C PHE A 555 0.57 -13.68 45.19
N GLN A 556 0.99 -12.42 45.16
CA GLN A 556 2.12 -11.96 44.34
C GLN A 556 3.43 -12.71 44.63
N MET A 557 3.72 -13.00 45.90
CA MET A 557 4.92 -13.74 46.31
C MET A 557 4.85 -15.21 45.88
N PHE A 558 3.70 -15.88 46.10
CA PHE A 558 3.49 -17.26 45.68
C PHE A 558 3.54 -17.41 44.15
N LEU A 559 2.95 -16.47 43.40
CA LEU A 559 3.04 -16.44 41.94
C LEU A 559 4.47 -16.24 41.44
N ARG A 560 5.25 -15.33 42.05
CA ARG A 560 6.67 -15.15 41.70
C ARG A 560 7.51 -16.37 42.03
N LEU A 561 7.27 -17.00 43.19
CA LEU A 561 7.93 -18.23 43.58
C LEU A 561 7.59 -19.36 42.59
N PHE A 562 6.30 -19.54 42.28
CA PHE A 562 5.83 -20.53 41.31
C PHE A 562 6.40 -20.28 39.91
N GLN A 563 6.38 -19.02 39.43
CA GLN A 563 7.02 -18.62 38.17
C GLN A 563 8.52 -18.92 38.18
N GLY A 564 9.22 -18.61 39.28
CA GLY A 564 10.64 -18.90 39.46
C GLY A 564 10.94 -20.40 39.50
N THR A 565 10.16 -21.20 40.22
CA THR A 565 10.31 -22.66 40.27
C THR A 565 10.04 -23.28 38.90
N VAL A 566 8.97 -22.88 38.23
CA VAL A 566 8.65 -23.33 36.86
C VAL A 566 9.75 -22.93 35.89
N PHE A 567 10.32 -21.74 36.00
CA PHE A 567 11.45 -21.28 35.19
C PHE A 567 12.70 -22.12 35.39
N VAL A 568 13.08 -22.37 36.64
CA VAL A 568 14.26 -23.19 36.97
C VAL A 568 14.04 -24.62 36.50
N LEU A 569 12.84 -25.19 36.65
CA LEU A 569 12.50 -26.51 36.13
C LEU A 569 12.56 -26.57 34.61
N LEU A 570 12.12 -25.52 33.92
CA LEU A 570 12.17 -25.46 32.45
C LEU A 570 13.56 -25.18 31.91
N LEU A 571 14.38 -24.39 32.61
CA LEU A 571 15.81 -24.25 32.32
C LEU A 571 16.55 -25.56 32.57
N ALA A 572 16.24 -26.27 33.64
CA ALA A 572 16.81 -27.59 33.93
C ALA A 572 16.36 -28.62 32.88
N ALA A 573 15.09 -28.61 32.47
CA ALA A 573 14.58 -29.48 31.41
C ALA A 573 15.19 -29.14 30.04
N LEU A 574 15.37 -27.86 29.73
CA LEU A 574 16.03 -27.41 28.50
C LEU A 574 17.52 -27.77 28.52
N ALA A 575 18.22 -27.55 29.63
CA ALA A 575 19.62 -27.94 29.81
C ALA A 575 19.78 -29.46 29.72
N LEU A 576 18.88 -30.23 30.33
CA LEU A 576 18.84 -31.68 30.20
C LEU A 576 18.57 -32.11 28.75
N LEU A 577 17.67 -31.43 28.04
CA LEU A 577 17.41 -31.70 26.63
C LEU A 577 18.63 -31.39 25.77
N ILE A 578 19.35 -30.30 26.04
CA ILE A 578 20.62 -29.91 25.38
C ILE A 578 21.77 -30.87 25.71
N VAL A 579 21.80 -31.46 26.90
CA VAL A 579 22.82 -32.45 27.28
C VAL A 579 22.50 -33.84 26.70
N LEU A 580 21.21 -34.20 26.61
CA LEU A 580 20.74 -35.48 26.07
C LEU A 580 20.63 -35.50 24.54
N THR A 581 20.58 -34.35 23.89
CA THR A 581 20.61 -34.21 22.42
C THR A 581 21.90 -33.55 22.00
N ALA A 582 22.51 -33.97 20.89
CA ALA A 582 23.73 -33.34 20.37
C ALA A 582 23.42 -31.98 19.69
N LEU A 583 22.74 -31.08 20.38
CA LEU A 583 22.35 -29.76 19.86
C LEU A 583 23.58 -28.86 19.73
N SER A 584 23.91 -28.48 18.50
CA SER A 584 24.94 -27.48 18.21
C SER A 584 24.40 -26.06 18.38
N PHE A 585 25.29 -25.06 18.51
CA PHE A 585 24.91 -23.65 18.48
C PHE A 585 24.17 -23.28 17.18
N GLY A 586 24.50 -23.91 16.06
CA GLY A 586 23.79 -23.75 14.79
C GLY A 586 22.34 -24.26 14.85
N ASP A 587 22.09 -25.35 15.57
CA ASP A 587 20.75 -25.92 15.73
C ASP A 587 19.82 -25.03 16.57
N ILE A 588 20.37 -24.24 17.50
CA ILE A 588 19.61 -23.23 18.26
C ILE A 588 19.11 -22.12 17.34
N PHE A 589 19.99 -21.60 16.48
CA PHE A 589 19.62 -20.56 15.50
C PHE A 589 18.62 -21.08 14.47
N ALA A 590 18.84 -22.30 13.95
CA ALA A 590 17.91 -22.99 13.07
C ALA A 590 16.53 -23.17 13.71
N SER A 591 16.48 -23.53 14.99
CA SER A 591 15.22 -23.67 15.73
C SER A 591 14.46 -22.33 15.81
N LEU A 592 15.14 -21.19 15.95
CA LEU A 592 14.49 -19.87 15.89
C LEU A 592 13.90 -19.59 14.49
N LEU A 593 14.64 -19.89 13.43
CA LEU A 593 14.18 -19.76 12.04
C LEU A 593 12.97 -20.66 11.73
N ALA A 594 12.79 -21.76 12.47
CA ALA A 594 11.62 -22.62 12.40
C ALA A 594 10.44 -22.09 13.22
N LEU A 595 10.70 -21.68 14.47
CA LEU A 595 9.65 -21.35 15.45
C LEU A 595 8.98 -19.99 15.17
N ILE A 596 9.72 -18.99 14.69
CA ILE A 596 9.18 -17.64 14.40
C ILE A 596 8.10 -17.71 13.30
N PRO A 597 8.34 -18.30 12.11
CA PRO A 597 7.29 -18.47 11.11
C PRO A 597 6.13 -19.33 11.60
N THR A 598 6.40 -20.38 12.38
CA THR A 598 5.35 -21.23 12.95
C THR A 598 4.40 -20.44 13.84
N GLY A 599 4.91 -19.57 14.71
CA GLY A 599 4.06 -18.71 15.52
C GLY A 599 3.30 -17.67 14.69
N TRP A 600 3.88 -17.15 13.59
CA TRP A 600 3.11 -16.37 12.60
C TRP A 600 1.96 -17.17 12.00
N ALA A 601 2.15 -18.45 11.67
CA ALA A 601 1.10 -19.34 11.18
C ALA A 601 -0.05 -19.43 12.19
N ILE A 602 0.28 -19.73 13.46
CA ILE A 602 -0.70 -19.85 14.55
C ILE A 602 -1.44 -18.55 14.75
N LEU A 603 -0.73 -17.41 14.78
CA LEU A 603 -1.35 -16.09 14.92
C LEU A 603 -2.30 -15.79 13.75
N SER A 604 -1.89 -16.04 12.51
CA SER A 604 -2.67 -15.73 11.31
C SER A 604 -3.96 -16.57 11.25
N ILE A 605 -3.85 -17.87 11.57
CA ILE A 605 -5.01 -18.77 11.67
C ILE A 605 -5.93 -18.34 12.83
N ALA A 606 -5.36 -18.02 13.99
CA ALA A 606 -6.14 -17.60 15.15
C ALA A 606 -6.90 -16.28 14.94
N ILE A 607 -6.28 -15.32 14.24
CA ILE A 607 -6.90 -14.06 13.84
C ILE A 607 -8.07 -14.34 12.88
N THR A 608 -7.84 -15.18 11.87
CA THR A 608 -8.84 -15.56 10.87
C THR A 608 -10.08 -16.21 11.51
N TRP A 609 -9.87 -17.05 12.53
CA TRP A 609 -10.92 -17.75 13.27
C TRP A 609 -11.23 -17.14 14.65
N LYS A 610 -11.10 -15.81 14.77
CA LYS A 610 -11.35 -15.04 16.00
C LYS A 610 -12.60 -15.45 16.81
N PRO A 611 -13.79 -15.68 16.21
CA PRO A 611 -14.97 -16.10 16.98
C PRO A 611 -14.79 -17.46 17.69
N VAL A 612 -14.13 -18.42 17.04
CA VAL A 612 -13.87 -19.76 17.59
C VAL A 612 -12.86 -19.65 18.73
N VAL A 613 -11.77 -18.92 18.51
CA VAL A 613 -10.73 -18.69 19.52
C VAL A 613 -11.27 -17.97 20.75
N LYS A 614 -12.17 -17.00 20.57
CA LYS A 614 -12.87 -16.33 21.67
C LYS A 614 -13.74 -17.30 22.47
N ARG A 615 -14.44 -18.23 21.81
CA ARG A 615 -15.22 -19.29 22.46
C ARG A 615 -14.32 -20.24 23.28
N LEU A 616 -13.09 -20.46 22.84
CA LEU A 616 -12.08 -21.24 23.56
C LEU A 616 -11.34 -20.47 24.67
N TRP A 617 -11.71 -19.21 24.95
CA TRP A 617 -11.07 -18.36 25.97
C TRP A 617 -9.57 -18.09 25.74
N LEU A 618 -9.04 -18.34 24.54
CA LEU A 618 -7.62 -18.18 24.21
C LEU A 618 -7.27 -16.78 23.66
N TRP A 619 -8.27 -15.96 23.32
CA TRP A 619 -8.06 -14.68 22.64
C TRP A 619 -7.14 -13.71 23.38
N LYS A 620 -7.23 -13.66 24.72
CA LYS A 620 -6.34 -12.81 25.54
C LYS A 620 -4.87 -13.22 25.38
N SER A 621 -4.59 -14.52 25.38
CA SER A 621 -3.23 -15.05 25.18
C SER A 621 -2.70 -14.72 23.79
N ILE A 622 -3.54 -14.90 22.76
CA ILE A 622 -3.17 -14.64 21.36
C ILE A 622 -2.87 -13.17 21.15
N ARG A 623 -3.64 -12.27 21.77
CA ARG A 623 -3.35 -10.84 21.75
C ARG A 623 -1.99 -10.52 22.38
N THR A 624 -1.64 -11.12 23.51
CA THR A 624 -0.33 -10.91 24.14
C THR A 624 0.81 -11.40 23.26
N ILE A 625 0.65 -12.58 22.64
CA ILE A 625 1.64 -13.13 21.71
C ILE A 625 1.76 -12.21 20.47
N ALA A 626 0.65 -11.77 19.90
CA ALA A 626 0.64 -10.85 18.77
C ALA A 626 1.38 -9.54 19.09
N ARG A 627 1.18 -8.98 20.29
CA ARG A 627 1.91 -7.78 20.75
C ARG A 627 3.41 -8.04 20.82
N PHE A 628 3.82 -9.21 21.31
CA PHE A 628 5.23 -9.58 21.37
C PHE A 628 5.85 -9.71 19.97
N TYR A 629 5.13 -10.32 19.02
CA TYR A 629 5.56 -10.40 17.62
C TYR A 629 5.72 -9.01 17.00
N ASP A 630 4.75 -8.12 17.23
CA ASP A 630 4.81 -6.75 16.72
C ASP A 630 5.96 -5.96 17.40
N ALA A 631 6.20 -6.19 18.70
CA ALA A 631 7.33 -5.62 19.43
C ALA A 631 8.67 -6.09 18.84
N ALA A 632 8.85 -7.39 18.66
CA ALA A 632 10.07 -7.97 18.11
C ALA A 632 10.32 -7.49 16.68
N MET A 633 9.28 -7.45 15.84
CA MET A 633 9.36 -6.90 14.49
C MET A 633 9.78 -5.42 14.50
N GLY A 634 9.18 -4.60 15.37
CA GLY A 634 9.57 -3.20 15.53
C GLY A 634 11.04 -3.06 15.91
N MET A 635 11.52 -3.84 16.88
CA MET A 635 12.94 -3.84 17.28
C MET A 635 13.87 -4.21 16.13
N VAL A 636 13.55 -5.23 15.34
CA VAL A 636 14.37 -5.65 14.19
C VAL A 636 14.42 -4.55 13.13
N VAL A 637 13.31 -3.86 12.88
CA VAL A 637 13.23 -2.79 11.88
C VAL A 637 13.93 -1.51 12.36
N PHE A 638 13.75 -1.11 13.61
CA PHE A 638 14.30 0.15 14.14
C PHE A 638 15.78 0.04 14.53
N PHE A 639 16.29 -1.16 14.84
CA PHE A 639 17.67 -1.32 15.28
C PHE A 639 18.70 -0.80 14.25
N PRO A 640 18.61 -1.13 12.95
CA PRO A 640 19.50 -0.53 11.96
C PRO A 640 19.34 0.98 11.81
N ILE A 641 18.11 1.50 11.97
CA ILE A 641 17.85 2.95 11.94
C ILE A 641 18.57 3.64 13.10
N ALA A 642 18.50 3.08 14.32
CA ALA A 642 19.18 3.60 15.49
C ALA A 642 20.72 3.62 15.31
N ILE A 643 21.29 2.57 14.73
CA ILE A 643 22.73 2.52 14.41
C ILE A 643 23.09 3.61 13.40
N LEU A 644 22.34 3.71 12.30
CA LEU A 644 22.61 4.70 11.25
C LEU A 644 22.44 6.14 11.77
N SER A 645 21.51 6.35 12.70
CA SER A 645 21.25 7.66 13.31
C SER A 645 22.37 8.14 14.23
N TRP A 646 23.25 7.24 14.69
CA TRP A 646 24.46 7.60 15.42
C TRP A 646 25.44 8.41 14.55
N PHE A 647 25.38 8.23 13.23
CA PHE A 647 26.32 8.85 12.29
C PHE A 647 25.73 10.13 11.69
N PRO A 648 26.20 11.34 12.06
CA PRO A 648 25.59 12.61 11.61
C PRO A 648 25.61 12.81 10.09
N PHE A 649 26.59 12.20 9.40
CA PHE A 649 26.69 12.29 7.95
C PHE A 649 25.50 11.62 7.23
N VAL A 650 24.85 10.62 7.85
CA VAL A 650 23.72 9.90 7.25
C VAL A 650 22.51 10.81 7.15
N SER A 651 22.17 11.53 8.24
CA SER A 651 21.10 12.53 8.23
C SER A 651 21.38 13.65 7.21
N THR A 652 22.63 14.13 7.15
CA THR A 652 23.03 15.15 6.16
C THR A 652 22.88 14.64 4.72
N PHE A 653 23.27 13.39 4.46
CA PHE A 653 23.15 12.76 3.15
C PHE A 653 21.67 12.57 2.76
N GLN A 654 20.83 12.10 3.69
CA GLN A 654 19.39 11.95 3.51
C GLN A 654 18.76 13.29 3.11
N ASN A 655 19.00 14.36 3.85
CA ASN A 655 18.37 15.65 3.56
C ASN A 655 18.72 16.19 2.16
N ARG A 656 19.97 15.99 1.71
CA ARG A 656 20.40 16.34 0.34
C ARG A 656 19.75 15.47 -0.73
N LEU A 657 19.40 14.23 -0.40
CA LEU A 657 18.74 13.31 -1.30
C LEU A 657 17.24 13.61 -1.42
N LEU A 658 16.60 14.01 -0.32
CA LEU A 658 15.16 14.25 -0.26
C LEU A 658 14.75 15.60 -0.86
N PHE A 659 15.50 16.67 -0.60
CA PHE A 659 15.08 18.02 -0.95
C PHE A 659 15.98 18.67 -1.99
N ASN A 660 15.35 19.43 -2.88
CA ASN A 660 16.08 20.28 -3.80
C ASN A 660 16.70 21.46 -3.06
N GLN A 661 17.97 21.76 -3.31
CA GLN A 661 18.68 22.90 -2.69
C GLN A 661 17.95 24.23 -2.89
N ALA A 662 17.27 24.43 -4.03
CA ALA A 662 16.49 25.63 -4.28
C ALA A 662 15.25 25.73 -3.39
N PHE A 663 14.60 24.59 -3.11
CA PHE A 663 13.46 24.51 -2.19
C PHE A 663 13.91 24.71 -0.74
N SER A 664 15.02 24.07 -0.32
CA SER A 664 15.58 24.27 1.02
C SER A 664 15.93 25.74 1.29
N ARG A 665 16.59 26.42 0.33
CA ARG A 665 16.86 27.87 0.41
C ARG A 665 15.58 28.71 0.42
N GLY A 666 14.60 28.36 -0.40
CA GLY A 666 13.31 29.06 -0.43
C GLY A 666 12.53 28.91 0.88
N LEU A 667 12.62 27.74 1.52
CA LEU A 667 12.02 27.49 2.83
C LEU A 667 12.73 28.29 3.93
N GLU A 668 14.06 28.30 3.95
CA GLU A 668 14.87 29.12 4.87
C GLU A 668 14.51 30.60 4.71
N ILE A 669 14.45 31.11 3.47
CA ILE A 669 14.05 32.49 3.19
C ILE A 669 12.61 32.75 3.64
N SER A 670 11.67 31.83 3.39
CA SER A 670 10.28 31.96 3.84
C SER A 670 10.15 31.94 5.37
N GLN A 671 10.94 31.11 6.07
CA GLN A 671 10.96 31.05 7.53
C GLN A 671 11.52 32.35 8.12
N ILE A 672 12.63 32.86 7.57
CA ILE A 672 13.23 34.16 7.90
C ILE A 672 12.22 35.30 7.65
N LEU A 673 11.54 35.31 6.50
CA LEU A 673 10.52 36.32 6.17
C LEU A 673 9.25 36.21 7.04
N SER A 674 8.92 35.00 7.52
CA SER A 674 7.79 34.77 8.43
C SER A 674 8.08 35.10 9.90
N GLY A 675 9.33 35.46 10.23
CA GLY A 675 9.73 35.90 11.58
C GLY A 675 9.75 34.78 12.63
N LYS A 676 9.69 33.50 12.25
CA LYS A 676 9.90 32.38 13.17
C LYS A 676 11.41 32.09 13.27
N PRO A 677 12.02 32.09 14.48
CA PRO A 677 13.41 31.69 14.62
C PRO A 677 13.56 30.24 14.16
N ALA A 678 14.66 29.96 13.47
CA ALA A 678 15.10 28.59 13.23
C ALA A 678 15.54 28.02 14.58
N ASP A 679 14.73 27.15 15.19
CA ASP A 679 15.17 26.37 16.32
C ASP A 679 16.23 25.37 15.81
N ALA A 680 17.43 25.53 16.36
CA ALA A 680 18.67 24.86 15.98
C ALA A 680 18.74 23.38 16.38
#